data_AF-A0A8T7KIP7-F1
#
_entry.id   AF-A0A8T7KIP7-F1
#
_cell.length_a   1.000
_cell.length_b   1.000
_cell.length_c   1.000
_cell.angle_alpha   90.00
_cell.angle_beta   90.00
_cell.angle_gamma   90.00
#
_symmetry.space_group_name_H-M   'P 1'
#
loop_
_entity.id
_entity.type
_entity.pdbx_description
1 polymer ?
#
loop_
_entity_poly.entity_id
_entity_poly.type
_entity_poly.pdbx_seq_one_letter_code
_entity_poly.pdbx_strand_id
1 'polypeptide(L)'
;MAQENQTNFSQDILRRYFLGRLDAFATENRSEGGWTAVRKEIPDYLLENHLSGKTTVATYPVSSAGNTLWLCFDVDEKSDRAKGLLLWLHNWFSEKRILFLIEDTGGRGYHGWALFLCWVPAAKAVALANRSLSDYTTKEGSLPCSVEVFPKQTKPSDLGSAVRLPWGRHRSGKRGHFLSLNFEADDESAVELIQSSKKTTEFDLEAILPQFTRRAERQSLVAPAERCSEVIPEGRRHNTLLSLAGEFKAKGFLAQRILTELKLHNAQRCLPPLPDKEVEEIAKAVALKESERQTTSTKKRLTAKLPNLIDIVDNDGEVKYLILNEDGKTHVITEISREETFFIPPSREHLPFSLPRAGEVIRYLSSDDEHKLFTDLTAYFEKAAQLPSETHYKMISWWVLHTYLYEKFTYSPMLALVGIPERGKTRLGRAIISVAYRGLETETLREANLFRWSQDLGATIFLDVKDIWRKAEKEKSEDVLLKRYEKGGKVGRVLYPERGPFRDTVYFDIYGPTIIATNEPIHHILDTRCLPIIMPDAGQKVWPELNFGESLALKERLVAFRARHMITNLPDYPKPPLGRLGDIMQPLGMMMRLVSPVSPEEEKTFQELVRLFWLERLEEKAQSREARLIMAIEQCSDEGEIAVSEIAKVYNEGLEPRYQLSPDSIGRRLRSLGFKGERIGKSRTRMVTVDPQLLASLKLRWGLEFPEDITEPREKSVLSGHVPAQSCPQIQKMADTSGAEVSAKVVNPNQIQADTSDTLLQGDRIEIRRKLEVTSVVQKSVLSRQVSAELPQQPEAWVDYFLPDGTPVSCQELVRRWRKLGYPQVSIGSGKGTTNLEAWLENDVDLEDLSIVVEFLNEKERAQSEDLSQKLGMSIKQALDIWKREGKPVIHLGPGENCFDLERLLSQVDINPRHLLVVKEWLTKYSPNLEKIQG
;
A
#
# COMPACT_ATOMS: atom_id res chain seq x y z
N MET A 1 12.36 49.07 -15.00
CA MET A 1 11.19 49.34 -14.12
C MET A 1 9.83 48.97 -14.73
N ALA A 2 9.28 49.68 -15.74
CA ALA A 2 7.94 49.33 -16.28
C ALA A 2 7.88 47.94 -16.97
N GLN A 3 8.88 47.61 -17.81
CA GLN A 3 8.99 46.28 -18.43
C GLN A 3 9.28 45.17 -17.41
N GLU A 4 10.12 45.41 -16.39
CA GLU A 4 10.41 44.42 -15.33
C GLU A 4 9.17 44.11 -14.47
N ASN A 5 8.37 45.13 -14.12
CA ASN A 5 7.12 44.94 -13.36
C ASN A 5 6.07 44.15 -14.16
N GLN A 6 5.95 44.38 -15.48
CA GLN A 6 5.02 43.65 -16.34
C GLN A 6 5.47 42.20 -16.60
N THR A 7 6.79 41.95 -16.63
CA THR A 7 7.36 40.62 -16.83
C THR A 7 7.16 39.72 -15.60
N ASN A 8 7.29 40.26 -14.38
CA ASN A 8 7.03 39.50 -13.14
C ASN A 8 5.55 39.12 -13.00
N PHE A 9 4.64 39.97 -13.46
CA PHE A 9 3.20 39.74 -13.37
C PHE A 9 2.70 38.66 -14.34
N SER A 10 3.19 38.70 -15.58
CA SER A 10 2.87 37.71 -16.60
C SER A 10 3.37 36.32 -16.21
N GLN A 11 4.53 36.24 -15.52
CA GLN A 11 5.04 34.98 -14.97
C GLN A 11 4.13 34.41 -13.88
N ASP A 12 3.67 35.24 -12.94
CA ASP A 12 2.75 34.80 -11.89
C ASP A 12 1.44 34.28 -12.49
N ILE A 13 0.91 34.97 -13.51
CA ILE A 13 -0.29 34.54 -14.24
C ILE A 13 -0.08 33.18 -14.90
N LEU A 14 1.02 32.99 -15.64
CA LEU A 14 1.33 31.71 -16.27
C LEU A 14 1.42 30.59 -15.22
N ARG A 15 2.13 30.85 -14.12
CA ARG A 15 2.36 29.87 -13.06
C ARG A 15 1.08 29.48 -12.33
N ARG A 16 0.21 30.46 -12.07
CA ARG A 16 -0.97 30.30 -11.24
C ARG A 16 -2.20 29.83 -12.01
N TYR A 17 -2.33 30.23 -13.28
CA TYR A 17 -3.56 30.04 -14.04
C TYR A 17 -3.39 29.22 -15.32
N PHE A 18 -2.17 29.05 -15.85
CA PHE A 18 -1.96 28.28 -17.10
C PHE A 18 -1.18 26.99 -16.90
N LEU A 19 -0.30 26.85 -15.91
CA LEU A 19 0.42 25.60 -15.67
C LEU A 19 -0.50 24.48 -15.15
N GLY A 20 -0.83 23.51 -16.01
CA GLY A 20 -1.65 22.36 -15.62
C GLY A 20 -0.89 21.28 -14.85
N ARG A 21 0.42 21.10 -15.12
CA ARG A 21 1.34 20.32 -14.28
C ARG A 21 2.44 21.19 -13.73
N LEU A 22 2.74 21.00 -12.45
CA LEU A 22 3.82 21.68 -11.75
C LEU A 22 5.12 20.87 -11.78
N ASP A 23 5.04 19.55 -11.97
CA ASP A 23 6.16 18.61 -11.97
C ASP A 23 6.63 18.22 -13.39
N ALA A 24 6.02 18.77 -14.44
CA ALA A 24 6.49 18.61 -15.81
C ALA A 24 6.03 19.72 -16.76
N PHE A 25 6.87 19.96 -17.77
CA PHE A 25 6.63 20.89 -18.87
C PHE A 25 7.29 20.35 -20.15
N ALA A 26 7.09 21.03 -21.27
CA ALA A 26 7.82 20.73 -22.50
C ALA A 26 8.48 21.99 -23.05
N THR A 27 9.68 21.85 -23.61
CA THR A 27 10.40 22.94 -24.28
C THR A 27 10.48 22.68 -25.77
N GLU A 28 10.28 23.70 -26.58
CA GLU A 28 10.37 23.59 -28.03
C GLU A 28 11.83 23.45 -28.48
N ASN A 29 12.13 22.41 -29.26
CA ASN A 29 13.43 22.22 -29.88
C ASN A 29 13.49 23.02 -31.19
N ARG A 30 14.23 24.15 -31.18
CA ARG A 30 14.29 25.10 -32.30
C ARG A 30 15.15 24.62 -33.48
N SER A 31 16.14 23.77 -33.23
CA SER A 31 17.06 23.26 -34.27
C SER A 31 16.51 22.02 -34.97
N GLU A 32 15.90 21.09 -34.23
CA GLU A 32 15.46 19.79 -34.77
C GLU A 32 13.96 19.72 -35.04
N GLY A 33 13.20 20.68 -34.49
CA GLY A 33 11.74 20.69 -34.57
C GLY A 33 11.10 19.63 -33.69
N GLY A 34 10.30 20.06 -32.73
CA GLY A 34 9.54 19.17 -31.85
C GLY A 34 9.44 19.73 -30.45
N TRP A 35 8.97 18.90 -29.52
CA TRP A 35 8.85 19.25 -28.10
C TRP A 35 9.62 18.23 -27.27
N THR A 36 10.45 18.72 -26.35
CA THR A 36 11.18 17.89 -25.38
C THR A 36 10.45 17.95 -24.05
N ALA A 37 9.93 16.80 -23.61
CA ALA A 37 9.30 16.68 -22.30
C ALA A 37 10.33 16.69 -21.18
N VAL A 38 10.09 17.48 -20.13
CA VAL A 38 10.94 17.58 -18.95
C VAL A 38 10.08 17.30 -17.71
N ARG A 39 10.48 16.31 -16.89
CA ARG A 39 9.80 15.90 -15.65
C ARG A 39 10.47 16.48 -14.42
N LYS A 40 10.42 17.79 -14.32
CA LYS A 40 10.91 18.57 -13.19
C LYS A 40 9.96 19.75 -12.97
N GLU A 41 10.05 20.35 -11.79
CA GLU A 41 9.46 21.67 -11.58
C GLU A 41 10.02 22.67 -12.58
N ILE A 42 9.15 23.49 -13.15
CA ILE A 42 9.57 24.52 -14.10
C ILE A 42 10.37 25.60 -13.36
N PRO A 43 11.65 25.79 -13.70
CA PRO A 43 12.44 26.88 -13.11
C PRO A 43 11.92 28.24 -13.56
N ASP A 44 11.95 29.24 -12.68
CA ASP A 44 11.39 30.57 -12.98
C ASP A 44 12.08 31.24 -14.19
N TYR A 45 13.39 31.02 -14.36
CA TYR A 45 14.13 31.51 -15.54
C TYR A 45 13.59 30.97 -16.88
N LEU A 46 12.91 29.81 -16.90
CA LEU A 46 12.29 29.29 -18.14
C LEU A 46 11.02 30.06 -18.50
N LEU A 47 10.25 30.53 -17.52
CA LEU A 47 9.10 31.40 -17.76
C LEU A 47 9.56 32.79 -18.23
N GLU A 48 10.63 33.33 -17.66
CA GLU A 48 11.30 34.54 -18.17
C GLU A 48 11.76 34.37 -19.62
N ASN A 49 12.41 33.24 -19.91
CA ASN A 49 12.87 32.92 -21.28
C ASN A 49 11.69 32.74 -22.24
N HIS A 50 10.56 32.23 -21.76
CA HIS A 50 9.33 32.12 -22.55
C HIS A 50 8.80 33.50 -22.94
N LEU A 51 8.61 34.39 -21.98
CA LEU A 51 8.06 35.74 -22.18
C LEU A 51 9.02 36.66 -22.95
N SER A 52 10.33 36.47 -22.82
CA SER A 52 11.32 37.18 -23.64
C SER A 52 11.46 36.59 -25.05
N GLY A 53 10.86 35.42 -25.32
CA GLY A 53 10.94 34.73 -26.61
C GLY A 53 12.27 34.02 -26.87
N LYS A 54 13.12 33.85 -25.84
CA LYS A 54 14.37 33.10 -25.89
C LYS A 54 14.14 31.60 -26.02
N THR A 55 13.16 31.07 -25.28
CA THR A 55 12.67 29.69 -25.40
C THR A 55 11.16 29.66 -25.52
N THR A 56 10.59 28.51 -25.88
CA THR A 56 9.13 28.34 -25.94
C THR A 56 8.76 27.15 -25.08
N VAL A 57 7.81 27.35 -24.16
CA VAL A 57 7.40 26.37 -23.15
C VAL A 57 5.96 25.98 -23.42
N ALA A 58 5.67 24.70 -23.26
CA ALA A 58 4.34 24.13 -23.26
C ALA A 58 4.06 23.45 -21.92
N THR A 59 2.80 23.43 -21.52
CA THR A 59 2.30 22.84 -20.28
C THR A 59 1.41 21.65 -20.58
N TYR A 60 1.38 20.70 -19.66
CA TYR A 60 0.46 19.57 -19.72
C TYR A 60 -0.83 19.92 -18.96
N PRO A 61 -2.01 19.81 -19.59
CA PRO A 61 -3.25 20.42 -19.08
C PRO A 61 -3.86 19.76 -17.83
N VAL A 62 -3.51 18.49 -17.53
CA VAL A 62 -4.08 17.73 -16.43
C VAL A 62 -3.03 17.47 -15.36
N SER A 63 -3.30 17.94 -14.15
CA SER A 63 -2.47 17.69 -12.97
C SER A 63 -2.42 16.20 -12.62
N SER A 64 -1.43 15.80 -11.81
CA SER A 64 -1.33 14.43 -11.28
C SER A 64 -2.58 14.02 -10.46
N ALA A 65 -3.30 14.98 -9.90
CA ALA A 65 -4.56 14.78 -9.19
C ALA A 65 -5.80 14.64 -10.10
N GLY A 66 -5.66 14.80 -11.42
CA GLY A 66 -6.76 14.67 -12.38
C GLY A 66 -7.60 15.94 -12.56
N ASN A 67 -7.07 17.08 -12.12
CA ASN A 67 -7.71 18.39 -12.24
C ASN A 67 -7.04 19.24 -13.32
N THR A 68 -7.77 20.20 -13.86
CA THR A 68 -7.27 21.21 -14.81
C THR A 68 -7.70 22.62 -14.39
N LEU A 69 -6.98 23.63 -14.87
CA LEU A 69 -7.27 25.06 -14.65
C LEU A 69 -8.06 25.68 -15.81
N TRP A 70 -8.14 25.01 -16.96
CA TRP A 70 -8.68 25.59 -18.19
C TRP A 70 -9.07 24.54 -19.24
N LEU A 71 -9.80 25.00 -20.24
CA LEU A 71 -9.96 24.35 -21.54
C LEU A 71 -9.25 25.18 -22.61
N CYS A 72 -8.63 24.51 -23.58
CA CYS A 72 -8.08 25.17 -24.76
C CYS A 72 -8.70 24.58 -26.03
N PHE A 73 -9.31 25.44 -26.84
CA PHE A 73 -9.81 25.14 -28.18
C PHE A 73 -8.75 25.61 -29.18
N ASP A 74 -7.98 24.67 -29.69
CA ASP A 74 -6.94 24.90 -30.68
C ASP A 74 -7.54 24.87 -32.09
N VAL A 75 -7.52 26.02 -32.76
CA VAL A 75 -8.12 26.25 -34.08
C VAL A 75 -7.01 26.56 -35.06
N ASP A 76 -6.64 25.57 -35.86
CA ASP A 76 -5.49 25.60 -36.79
C ASP A 76 -5.69 26.43 -38.07
N GLU A 77 -6.47 27.52 -38.03
CA GLU A 77 -6.67 28.42 -39.16
C GLU A 77 -7.04 29.87 -38.77
N LYS A 78 -6.86 30.82 -39.70
CA LYS A 78 -7.19 32.24 -39.55
C LYS A 78 -8.27 32.71 -40.54
N SER A 79 -9.37 31.98 -40.62
CA SER A 79 -10.52 32.35 -41.46
C SER A 79 -11.51 33.22 -40.67
N ASP A 80 -12.37 33.99 -41.36
CA ASP A 80 -13.46 34.71 -40.69
C ASP A 80 -14.47 33.75 -40.04
N ARG A 81 -14.53 32.51 -40.52
CA ARG A 81 -15.37 31.47 -39.91
C ARG A 81 -14.78 30.98 -38.58
N ALA A 82 -13.45 30.83 -38.49
CA ALA A 82 -12.76 30.53 -37.25
C ALA A 82 -12.95 31.65 -36.21
N LYS A 83 -12.87 32.91 -36.65
CA LYS A 83 -13.20 34.06 -35.80
C LYS A 83 -14.63 34.01 -35.29
N GLY A 84 -15.59 33.72 -36.18
CA GLY A 84 -17.00 33.57 -35.83
C GLY A 84 -17.25 32.47 -34.78
N LEU A 85 -16.58 31.32 -34.91
CA LEU A 85 -16.65 30.26 -33.90
C LEU A 85 -16.08 30.70 -32.54
N LEU A 86 -14.91 31.35 -32.52
CA LEU A 86 -14.28 31.80 -31.28
C LEU A 86 -15.11 32.89 -30.57
N LEU A 87 -15.74 33.79 -31.32
CA LEU A 87 -16.69 34.76 -30.76
C LEU A 87 -17.94 34.09 -30.19
N TRP A 88 -18.46 33.08 -30.89
CA TRP A 88 -19.59 32.31 -30.38
C TRP A 88 -19.22 31.59 -29.09
N LEU A 89 -18.05 30.93 -29.03
CA LEU A 89 -17.57 30.26 -27.83
C LEU A 89 -17.36 31.27 -26.70
N HIS A 90 -16.78 32.45 -26.99
CA HIS A 90 -16.65 33.54 -26.03
C HIS A 90 -18.01 33.89 -25.42
N ASN A 91 -19.05 34.12 -26.23
CA ASN A 91 -20.38 34.43 -25.73
C ASN A 91 -20.98 33.27 -24.92
N TRP A 92 -20.85 32.04 -25.40
CA TRP A 92 -21.41 30.85 -24.74
C TRP A 92 -20.81 30.61 -23.35
N PHE A 93 -19.50 30.82 -23.18
CA PHE A 93 -18.82 30.69 -21.89
C PHE A 93 -19.09 31.90 -20.99
N SER A 94 -19.14 33.11 -21.54
CA SER A 94 -19.47 34.34 -20.81
C SER A 94 -20.87 34.31 -20.20
N GLU A 95 -21.88 33.78 -20.92
CA GLU A 95 -23.23 33.55 -20.38
C GLU A 95 -23.22 32.67 -19.12
N LYS A 96 -22.26 31.75 -19.03
CA LYS A 96 -22.08 30.81 -17.92
C LYS A 96 -21.10 31.33 -16.87
N ARG A 97 -20.68 32.59 -17.00
CA ARG A 97 -19.73 33.26 -16.11
C ARG A 97 -18.37 32.56 -16.04
N ILE A 98 -17.95 31.94 -17.14
CA ILE A 98 -16.61 31.35 -17.30
C ILE A 98 -15.82 32.26 -18.22
N LEU A 99 -14.64 32.69 -17.76
CA LEU A 99 -13.78 33.59 -18.53
C LEU A 99 -13.28 32.88 -19.80
N PHE A 100 -13.48 33.49 -20.96
CA PHE A 100 -13.00 32.97 -22.25
C PHE A 100 -12.15 34.01 -22.98
N LEU A 101 -10.87 33.70 -23.17
CA LEU A 101 -9.89 34.56 -23.84
C LEU A 101 -9.49 33.96 -25.19
N ILE A 102 -9.21 34.81 -26.17
CA ILE A 102 -8.74 34.40 -27.49
C ILE A 102 -7.29 34.82 -27.63
N GLU A 103 -6.43 33.88 -28.00
CA GLU A 103 -4.99 34.10 -28.23
C GLU A 103 -4.67 33.88 -29.71
N ASP A 104 -4.02 34.85 -30.37
CA ASP A 104 -3.28 34.57 -31.60
C ASP A 104 -2.01 33.82 -31.22
N THR A 105 -1.85 32.60 -31.75
CA THR A 105 -0.66 31.79 -31.49
C THR A 105 0.62 32.35 -32.12
N GLY A 106 0.56 33.41 -32.92
CA GLY A 106 1.67 33.87 -33.77
C GLY A 106 2.00 32.90 -34.91
N GLY A 107 1.29 31.77 -34.99
CA GLY A 107 1.41 30.73 -36.00
C GLY A 107 0.23 30.74 -36.97
N ARG A 108 -0.30 29.54 -37.26
CA ARG A 108 -1.34 29.31 -38.29
C ARG A 108 -2.76 29.48 -37.76
N GLY A 109 -2.96 29.60 -36.46
CA GLY A 109 -4.26 29.50 -35.81
C GLY A 109 -4.40 30.30 -34.53
N TYR A 110 -5.50 30.05 -33.81
CA TYR A 110 -5.86 30.69 -32.55
C TYR A 110 -6.03 29.64 -31.45
N HIS A 111 -5.77 30.03 -30.21
CA HIS A 111 -6.23 29.29 -29.03
C HIS A 111 -7.40 30.03 -28.37
N GLY A 112 -8.50 29.33 -28.13
CA GLY A 112 -9.58 29.80 -27.25
C GLY A 112 -9.44 29.22 -25.85
N TRP A 113 -9.14 30.03 -24.85
CA TRP A 113 -8.88 29.63 -23.47
C TRP A 113 -10.10 29.88 -22.58
N ALA A 114 -10.80 28.81 -22.15
CA ALA A 114 -11.80 28.92 -21.09
C ALA A 114 -11.13 28.69 -19.73
N LEU A 115 -10.97 29.73 -18.92
CA LEU A 115 -10.24 29.70 -17.66
C LEU A 115 -11.19 29.51 -16.46
N PHE A 116 -10.89 28.52 -15.60
CA PHE A 116 -11.64 28.29 -14.37
C PHE A 116 -11.08 29.06 -13.17
N LEU A 117 -9.81 29.51 -13.25
CA LEU A 117 -9.09 30.25 -12.20
C LEU A 117 -8.95 29.53 -10.84
N CYS A 118 -9.42 28.27 -10.77
CA CYS A 118 -9.10 27.29 -9.74
C CYS A 118 -9.20 25.88 -10.33
N TRP A 119 -8.66 24.89 -9.60
CA TRP A 119 -8.65 23.51 -10.04
C TRP A 119 -10.06 22.92 -10.08
N VAL A 120 -10.43 22.37 -11.24
CA VAL A 120 -11.67 21.60 -11.42
C VAL A 120 -11.36 20.23 -12.01
N PRO A 121 -12.21 19.21 -11.79
CA PRO A 121 -11.98 17.89 -12.39
C PRO A 121 -11.92 17.94 -13.92
N ALA A 122 -10.87 17.39 -14.51
CA ALA A 122 -10.66 17.42 -15.96
C ALA A 122 -11.81 16.73 -16.73
N ALA A 123 -12.42 15.70 -16.16
CA ALA A 123 -13.59 15.04 -16.74
C ALA A 123 -14.79 15.99 -16.93
N LYS A 124 -15.05 16.87 -15.96
CA LYS A 124 -16.15 17.85 -16.03
C LYS A 124 -15.83 18.97 -17.00
N ALA A 125 -14.57 19.43 -17.02
CA ALA A 125 -14.11 20.39 -18.02
C ALA A 125 -14.30 19.85 -19.45
N VAL A 126 -13.88 18.61 -19.73
CA VAL A 126 -14.07 17.99 -21.06
C VAL A 126 -15.54 17.82 -21.41
N ALA A 127 -16.39 17.43 -20.45
CA ALA A 127 -17.84 17.36 -20.67
C ALA A 127 -18.43 18.73 -21.04
N LEU A 128 -17.98 19.80 -20.39
CA LEU A 128 -18.36 21.17 -20.69
C LEU A 128 -17.92 21.60 -22.10
N ALA A 129 -16.70 21.26 -22.52
CA ALA A 129 -16.22 21.55 -23.87
C ALA A 129 -17.02 20.81 -24.95
N ASN A 130 -17.34 19.53 -24.71
CA ASN A 130 -18.20 18.78 -25.62
C ASN A 130 -19.61 19.37 -25.69
N ARG A 131 -20.13 19.86 -24.56
CA ARG A 131 -21.42 20.54 -24.52
C ARG A 131 -21.41 21.85 -25.30
N SER A 132 -20.36 22.67 -25.20
CA SER A 132 -20.28 23.93 -25.96
C SER A 132 -20.25 23.70 -27.47
N LEU A 133 -19.47 22.72 -27.94
CA LEU A 133 -19.43 22.35 -29.36
C LEU A 133 -20.74 21.69 -29.83
N SER A 134 -21.38 20.90 -28.98
CA SER A 134 -22.73 20.36 -29.26
C SER A 134 -23.78 21.46 -29.38
N ASP A 135 -23.75 22.47 -28.51
CA ASP A 135 -24.68 23.60 -28.56
C ASP A 135 -24.41 24.46 -29.80
N TYR A 136 -23.14 24.67 -30.18
CA TYR A 136 -22.78 25.32 -31.44
C TYR A 136 -23.39 24.57 -32.61
N THR A 137 -23.14 23.26 -32.69
CA THR A 137 -23.64 22.45 -33.80
C THR A 137 -25.15 22.40 -33.90
N THR A 138 -25.84 22.55 -32.76
CA THR A 138 -27.30 22.58 -32.72
C THR A 138 -27.85 23.94 -33.16
N LYS A 139 -27.20 25.05 -32.82
CA LYS A 139 -27.68 26.42 -33.11
C LYS A 139 -27.23 26.95 -34.47
N GLU A 140 -25.97 26.73 -34.82
CA GLU A 140 -25.29 27.34 -35.98
C GLU A 140 -25.01 26.34 -37.11
N GLY A 141 -25.15 25.03 -36.86
CA GLY A 141 -24.83 23.95 -37.80
C GLY A 141 -23.40 23.41 -37.69
N SER A 142 -22.91 22.68 -38.69
CA SER A 142 -21.60 22.00 -38.61
C SER A 142 -20.45 22.95 -38.24
N LEU A 143 -19.48 22.45 -37.47
CA LEU A 143 -18.29 23.25 -37.11
C LEU A 143 -17.61 23.80 -38.37
N PRO A 144 -17.31 25.11 -38.40
CA PRO A 144 -16.80 25.76 -39.61
C PRO A 144 -15.36 25.38 -39.95
N CYS A 145 -14.62 24.86 -38.98
CA CYS A 145 -13.20 24.56 -39.04
C CYS A 145 -12.84 23.39 -38.12
N SER A 146 -11.64 22.85 -38.28
CA SER A 146 -11.11 21.85 -37.34
C SER A 146 -10.80 22.50 -36.00
N VAL A 147 -11.27 21.87 -34.92
CA VAL A 147 -11.06 22.34 -33.54
C VAL A 147 -10.56 21.17 -32.71
N GLU A 148 -9.37 21.31 -32.15
CA GLU A 148 -8.82 20.35 -31.21
C GLU A 148 -9.03 20.87 -29.78
N VAL A 149 -9.57 20.03 -28.90
CA VAL A 149 -9.89 20.42 -27.51
C VAL A 149 -8.89 19.80 -26.54
N PHE A 150 -8.36 20.64 -25.66
CA PHE A 150 -7.50 20.24 -24.55
C PHE A 150 -8.13 20.57 -23.19
N PRO A 151 -7.99 19.68 -22.20
CA PRO A 151 -7.33 18.39 -22.27
C PRO A 151 -8.09 17.34 -23.10
N LYS A 152 -7.38 16.50 -23.87
CA LYS A 152 -7.96 15.33 -24.55
C LYS A 152 -8.28 14.20 -23.58
N GLN A 153 -7.48 14.11 -22.53
CA GLN A 153 -7.57 13.10 -21.48
C GLN A 153 -8.35 13.62 -20.27
N THR A 154 -9.24 12.78 -19.73
CA THR A 154 -10.01 13.07 -18.52
C THR A 154 -9.41 12.47 -17.25
N LYS A 155 -8.38 11.63 -17.39
CA LYS A 155 -7.64 10.97 -16.31
C LYS A 155 -6.18 11.43 -16.32
N PRO A 156 -5.50 11.41 -15.16
CA PRO A 156 -4.06 11.62 -15.11
C PRO A 156 -3.36 10.55 -15.96
N SER A 157 -2.88 10.95 -17.14
CA SER A 157 -1.95 10.17 -17.95
C SER A 157 -0.52 10.54 -17.58
N ASP A 158 0.46 9.80 -18.07
CA ASP A 158 1.86 10.02 -17.72
C ASP A 158 2.34 11.48 -17.99
N LEU A 159 2.00 12.05 -19.17
CA LEU A 159 2.09 13.50 -19.46
C LEU A 159 0.95 13.98 -20.37
N GLY A 160 0.55 13.18 -21.37
CA GLY A 160 -0.50 13.55 -22.33
C GLY A 160 -0.01 14.54 -23.39
N SER A 161 -0.91 15.23 -24.10
CA SER A 161 -0.54 16.26 -25.08
C SER A 161 -0.30 17.61 -24.38
N ALA A 162 0.83 18.25 -24.70
CA ALA A 162 1.17 19.57 -24.18
C ALA A 162 0.55 20.69 -25.04
N VAL A 163 0.15 21.78 -24.41
CA VAL A 163 -0.31 23.01 -25.07
C VAL A 163 0.69 24.10 -24.79
N ARG A 164 1.10 24.84 -25.82
CA ARG A 164 2.05 25.95 -25.66
C ARG A 164 1.46 27.03 -24.75
N LEU A 165 2.27 27.55 -23.83
CA LEU A 165 1.85 28.64 -22.95
C LEU A 165 1.59 29.94 -23.75
N PRO A 166 0.64 30.79 -23.27
CA PRO A 166 0.40 32.10 -23.86
C PRO A 166 1.62 33.01 -23.84
N TRP A 167 1.64 34.01 -24.73
CA TRP A 167 2.74 34.97 -24.93
C TRP A 167 4.05 34.37 -25.47
N GLY A 168 4.05 33.07 -25.75
CA GLY A 168 5.18 32.39 -26.37
C GLY A 168 5.49 32.88 -27.79
N ARG A 169 6.76 32.77 -28.19
CA ARG A 169 7.19 33.06 -29.57
C ARG A 169 7.05 31.83 -30.45
N HIS A 170 6.31 31.93 -31.54
CA HIS A 170 6.20 30.86 -32.53
C HIS A 170 7.50 30.71 -33.35
N ARG A 171 7.72 29.55 -33.98
CA ARG A 171 8.88 29.29 -34.87
C ARG A 171 8.99 30.27 -36.04
N SER A 172 7.86 30.80 -36.50
CA SER A 172 7.79 31.85 -37.52
C SER A 172 8.36 33.19 -37.05
N GLY A 173 8.74 33.31 -35.78
CA GLY A 173 9.33 34.51 -35.19
C GLY A 173 8.31 35.51 -34.64
N LYS A 174 7.00 35.30 -34.85
CA LYS A 174 5.92 36.12 -34.29
C LYS A 174 5.60 35.70 -32.86
N ARG A 175 5.28 36.68 -32.02
CA ARG A 175 4.85 36.49 -30.63
C ARG A 175 3.34 36.26 -30.59
N GLY A 176 2.89 35.39 -29.68
CA GLY A 176 1.47 35.23 -29.41
C GLY A 176 0.94 36.36 -28.53
N HIS A 177 -0.29 36.77 -28.78
CA HIS A 177 -0.96 37.86 -28.07
C HIS A 177 -2.41 37.47 -27.79
N PHE A 178 -2.92 37.80 -26.61
CA PHE A 178 -4.36 37.80 -26.39
C PHE A 178 -5.00 38.90 -27.23
N LEU A 179 -6.24 38.66 -27.63
CA LEU A 179 -6.96 39.49 -28.57
C LEU A 179 -8.23 40.06 -27.94
N SER A 180 -8.56 41.29 -28.34
CA SER A 180 -9.89 41.85 -28.18
C SER A 180 -10.90 41.09 -29.05
N LEU A 181 -12.20 41.34 -28.83
CA LEU A 181 -13.27 40.74 -29.66
C LEU A 181 -13.23 41.21 -31.13
N ASN A 182 -12.48 42.26 -31.44
CA ASN A 182 -12.21 42.70 -32.81
C ASN A 182 -10.97 42.02 -33.42
N PHE A 183 -10.37 41.04 -32.72
CA PHE A 183 -9.15 40.33 -33.10
C PHE A 183 -7.90 41.23 -33.22
N GLU A 184 -7.85 42.29 -32.40
CA GLU A 184 -6.68 43.16 -32.23
C GLU A 184 -5.93 42.77 -30.95
N ALA A 185 -4.60 42.90 -30.91
CA ALA A 185 -3.82 42.52 -29.74
C ALA A 185 -4.17 43.37 -28.50
N ASP A 186 -4.50 42.71 -27.39
CA ASP A 186 -5.00 43.33 -26.16
C ASP A 186 -4.63 42.48 -24.92
N ASP A 187 -3.33 42.39 -24.66
CA ASP A 187 -2.80 41.61 -23.52
C ASP A 187 -3.13 42.25 -22.16
N GLU A 188 -3.21 43.57 -22.09
CA GLU A 188 -3.45 44.31 -20.84
C GLU A 188 -4.85 44.03 -20.29
N SER A 189 -5.88 44.10 -21.14
CA SER A 189 -7.25 43.79 -20.74
C SER A 189 -7.41 42.31 -20.38
N ALA A 190 -6.74 41.40 -21.09
CA ALA A 190 -6.75 39.97 -20.77
C ALA A 190 -6.18 39.71 -19.37
N VAL A 191 -5.08 40.37 -19.03
CA VAL A 191 -4.45 40.31 -17.70
C VAL A 191 -5.40 40.85 -16.62
N GLU A 192 -6.02 42.00 -16.84
CA GLU A 192 -6.98 42.59 -15.90
C GLU A 192 -8.20 41.67 -15.66
N LEU A 193 -8.72 41.07 -16.73
CA LEU A 193 -9.83 40.12 -16.67
C LEU A 193 -9.46 38.87 -15.86
N ILE A 194 -8.27 38.28 -16.04
CA ILE A 194 -7.83 37.11 -15.27
C ILE A 194 -7.81 37.40 -13.77
N GLN A 195 -7.47 38.62 -13.39
CA GLN A 195 -7.30 38.99 -11.98
C GLN A 195 -8.59 39.41 -11.29
N SER A 196 -9.48 40.03 -12.04
CA SER A 196 -10.78 40.50 -11.54
C SER A 196 -11.88 39.44 -11.65
N SER A 197 -11.74 38.46 -12.55
CA SER A 197 -12.77 37.45 -12.80
C SER A 197 -12.96 36.49 -11.63
N LYS A 198 -14.23 36.06 -11.46
CA LYS A 198 -14.59 35.08 -10.44
C LYS A 198 -14.06 33.70 -10.82
N LYS A 199 -13.58 32.96 -9.81
CA LYS A 199 -13.26 31.53 -9.93
C LYS A 199 -14.51 30.71 -10.26
N THR A 200 -14.34 29.78 -11.20
CA THR A 200 -15.34 28.75 -11.55
C THR A 200 -14.99 27.48 -10.80
N THR A 201 -15.85 27.11 -9.86
CA THR A 201 -15.67 25.91 -9.04
C THR A 201 -16.29 24.68 -9.71
N GLU A 202 -15.98 23.51 -9.18
CA GLU A 202 -16.62 22.26 -9.58
C GLU A 202 -18.16 22.31 -9.46
N PHE A 203 -18.68 22.99 -8.44
CA PHE A 203 -20.12 23.18 -8.23
C PHE A 203 -20.75 24.05 -9.32
N ASP A 204 -20.05 25.11 -9.75
CA ASP A 204 -20.51 25.93 -10.87
C ASP A 204 -20.61 25.10 -12.16
N LEU A 205 -19.67 24.17 -12.38
CA LEU A 205 -19.72 23.24 -13.52
C LEU A 205 -20.89 22.26 -13.42
N GLU A 206 -21.22 21.76 -12.23
CA GLU A 206 -22.38 20.89 -12.00
C GLU A 206 -23.71 21.62 -12.22
N ALA A 207 -23.78 22.93 -11.90
CA ALA A 207 -24.97 23.73 -12.16
C ALA A 207 -25.22 23.92 -13.68
N ILE A 208 -24.15 23.95 -14.47
CA ILE A 208 -24.20 24.07 -15.94
C ILE A 208 -24.49 22.72 -16.61
N LEU A 209 -23.96 21.64 -16.04
CA LEU A 209 -24.11 20.27 -16.52
C LEU A 209 -25.22 19.56 -15.71
N PRO A 210 -26.50 19.60 -16.12
CA PRO A 210 -27.59 19.02 -15.33
C PRO A 210 -27.31 17.57 -14.94
N GLN A 211 -27.71 17.20 -13.72
CA GLN A 211 -27.49 15.88 -13.11
C GLN A 211 -27.64 14.76 -14.14
N PHE A 212 -26.58 13.97 -14.32
CA PHE A 212 -26.55 12.79 -15.20
C PHE A 212 -27.57 11.74 -14.74
N THR A 213 -28.83 11.97 -15.09
CA THR A 213 -29.93 11.03 -14.98
C THR A 213 -30.55 10.89 -16.36
N ARG A 214 -30.38 9.68 -16.93
CA ARG A 214 -31.05 9.12 -18.12
C ARG A 214 -30.87 9.90 -19.44
N ARG A 215 -30.24 9.19 -20.38
CA ARG A 215 -30.35 9.33 -21.84
C ARG A 215 -29.45 10.39 -22.49
N ALA A 216 -28.23 9.96 -22.83
CA ALA A 216 -27.53 10.44 -24.01
C ALA A 216 -27.32 9.24 -24.93
N GLU A 217 -28.41 8.82 -25.57
CA GLU A 217 -28.34 8.12 -26.84
C GLU A 217 -27.47 8.96 -27.79
N ARG A 218 -26.63 8.30 -28.58
CA ARG A 218 -26.07 8.88 -29.80
C ARG A 218 -27.22 9.41 -30.66
N GLN A 219 -27.47 10.71 -30.62
CA GLN A 219 -28.19 11.36 -31.70
C GLN A 219 -27.21 11.61 -32.83
N SER A 220 -27.36 10.81 -33.88
CA SER A 220 -27.06 11.25 -35.23
C SER A 220 -27.83 12.55 -35.48
N LEU A 221 -27.12 13.61 -35.84
CA LEU A 221 -27.74 14.75 -36.48
C LEU A 221 -28.34 14.26 -37.82
N VAL A 222 -29.56 14.73 -38.14
CA VAL A 222 -30.44 14.43 -39.30
C VAL A 222 -31.47 13.31 -39.09
N ALA A 223 -32.75 13.70 -39.18
CA ALA A 223 -33.91 12.81 -39.13
C ALA A 223 -34.00 11.89 -40.37
N PRO A 224 -34.51 10.65 -40.26
CA PRO A 224 -34.45 9.65 -41.34
C PRO A 224 -35.27 9.97 -42.60
N ALA A 225 -36.26 10.87 -42.51
CA ALA A 225 -37.23 11.11 -43.59
C ALA A 225 -36.72 12.05 -44.71
N GLU A 226 -35.66 12.83 -44.48
CA GLU A 226 -35.13 13.77 -45.48
C GLU A 226 -34.01 13.18 -46.38
N ARG A 227 -33.56 11.93 -46.11
CA ARG A 227 -32.43 11.31 -46.83
C ARG A 227 -32.73 10.80 -48.25
N CYS A 228 -33.94 10.96 -48.78
CA CYS A 228 -34.34 10.33 -50.05
C CYS A 228 -34.35 11.24 -51.30
N SER A 229 -33.99 12.52 -51.20
CA SER A 229 -34.06 13.46 -52.34
C SER A 229 -32.71 13.92 -52.91
N GLU A 230 -31.58 13.59 -52.28
CA GLU A 230 -30.26 14.05 -52.75
C GLU A 230 -29.69 13.15 -53.85
N VAL A 231 -29.40 13.78 -55.00
CA VAL A 231 -28.62 13.27 -56.12
C VAL A 231 -27.15 13.15 -55.71
N ILE A 232 -26.53 11.99 -55.97
CA ILE A 232 -25.15 11.63 -55.65
C ILE A 232 -24.28 11.80 -56.90
N PRO A 233 -23.40 12.82 -56.96
CA PRO A 233 -22.58 13.09 -58.13
C PRO A 233 -21.38 12.13 -58.25
N GLU A 234 -20.84 12.06 -59.46
CA GLU A 234 -19.59 11.36 -59.80
C GLU A 234 -18.46 11.69 -58.81
N GLY A 235 -17.74 10.66 -58.34
CA GLY A 235 -16.69 10.75 -57.33
C GLY A 235 -17.13 10.48 -55.88
N ARG A 236 -18.42 10.61 -55.54
CA ARG A 236 -18.94 10.30 -54.19
C ARG A 236 -19.75 9.00 -54.09
N ARG A 237 -20.21 8.49 -55.23
CA ARG A 237 -21.09 7.31 -55.37
C ARG A 237 -20.62 6.08 -54.60
N HIS A 238 -19.35 5.69 -54.76
CA HIS A 238 -18.82 4.47 -54.13
C HIS A 238 -18.84 4.55 -52.60
N ASN A 239 -18.36 5.66 -52.03
CA ASN A 239 -18.31 5.85 -50.59
C ASN A 239 -19.71 6.00 -49.98
N THR A 240 -20.64 6.66 -50.69
CA THR A 240 -22.03 6.80 -50.24
C THR A 240 -22.77 5.46 -50.26
N LEU A 241 -22.64 4.67 -51.32
CA LEU A 241 -23.24 3.33 -51.38
C LEU A 241 -22.60 2.37 -50.37
N LEU A 242 -21.29 2.46 -50.13
CA LEU A 242 -20.60 1.68 -49.10
C LEU A 242 -21.09 2.04 -47.68
N SER A 243 -21.35 3.32 -47.43
CA SER A 243 -21.92 3.79 -46.16
C SER A 243 -23.38 3.30 -45.97
N LEU A 244 -24.21 3.39 -47.01
CA LEU A 244 -25.57 2.85 -47.03
C LEU A 244 -25.58 1.32 -46.81
N ALA A 245 -24.65 0.60 -47.44
CA ALA A 245 -24.47 -0.83 -47.25
C ALA A 245 -24.16 -1.15 -45.78
N GLY A 246 -23.29 -0.37 -45.14
CA GLY A 246 -22.99 -0.46 -43.71
C GLY A 246 -24.19 -0.16 -42.82
N GLU A 247 -25.04 0.79 -43.20
CA GLU A 247 -26.27 1.14 -42.48
C GLU A 247 -27.33 0.04 -42.58
N PHE A 248 -27.58 -0.49 -43.78
CA PHE A 248 -28.51 -1.62 -43.97
C PHE A 248 -28.03 -2.87 -43.24
N LYS A 249 -26.71 -3.08 -43.19
CA LYS A 249 -26.09 -4.13 -42.38
C LYS A 249 -26.33 -3.91 -40.88
N ALA A 250 -26.14 -2.70 -40.36
CA ALA A 250 -26.42 -2.38 -38.95
C ALA A 250 -27.91 -2.57 -38.58
N LYS A 251 -28.80 -2.45 -39.58
CA LYS A 251 -30.25 -2.73 -39.46
C LYS A 251 -30.60 -4.21 -39.66
N GLY A 252 -29.63 -5.11 -39.85
CA GLY A 252 -29.82 -6.56 -39.92
C GLY A 252 -30.28 -7.10 -41.28
N PHE A 253 -30.09 -6.37 -42.38
CA PHE A 253 -30.51 -6.83 -43.70
C PHE A 253 -29.58 -7.95 -44.22
N LEU A 254 -30.16 -8.98 -44.87
CA LEU A 254 -29.39 -10.06 -45.51
C LEU A 254 -28.67 -9.56 -46.76
N ALA A 255 -27.54 -10.18 -47.13
CA ALA A 255 -26.67 -9.75 -48.23
C ALA A 255 -27.41 -9.55 -49.58
N GLN A 256 -28.34 -10.44 -49.94
CA GLN A 256 -29.16 -10.31 -51.15
C GLN A 256 -30.08 -9.09 -51.09
N ARG A 257 -30.63 -8.79 -49.90
CA ARG A 257 -31.48 -7.62 -49.69
C ARG A 257 -30.67 -6.33 -49.71
N ILE A 258 -29.48 -6.31 -49.09
CA ILE A 258 -28.55 -5.19 -49.15
C ILE A 258 -28.21 -4.87 -50.61
N LEU A 259 -27.85 -5.88 -51.41
CA LEU A 259 -27.55 -5.69 -52.83
C LEU A 259 -28.75 -5.08 -53.59
N THR A 260 -29.96 -5.57 -53.33
CA THR A 260 -31.18 -5.08 -53.97
C THR A 260 -31.43 -3.60 -53.65
N GLU A 261 -31.30 -3.21 -52.37
CA GLU A 261 -31.47 -1.82 -51.94
C GLU A 261 -30.36 -0.90 -52.49
N LEU A 262 -29.13 -1.39 -52.59
CA LEU A 262 -28.02 -0.61 -53.16
C LEU A 262 -28.17 -0.40 -54.67
N LYS A 263 -28.63 -1.42 -55.42
CA LYS A 263 -28.95 -1.25 -56.85
C LYS A 263 -30.06 -0.23 -57.05
N LEU A 264 -31.09 -0.24 -56.18
CA LEU A 264 -32.16 0.74 -56.20
C LEU A 264 -31.63 2.16 -55.94
N HIS A 265 -30.85 2.35 -54.88
CA HIS A 265 -30.26 3.65 -54.56
C HIS A 265 -29.26 4.14 -55.61
N ASN A 266 -28.48 3.25 -56.21
CA ASN A 266 -27.56 3.59 -57.29
C ASN A 266 -28.32 4.07 -58.54
N ALA A 267 -29.40 3.39 -58.94
CA ALA A 267 -30.22 3.77 -60.08
C ALA A 267 -31.00 5.08 -59.86
N GLN A 268 -31.49 5.30 -58.63
CA GLN A 268 -32.34 6.45 -58.31
C GLN A 268 -31.56 7.71 -57.96
N ARG A 269 -30.33 7.57 -57.43
CA ARG A 269 -29.60 8.69 -56.82
C ARG A 269 -28.24 8.95 -57.44
N CYS A 270 -27.53 7.97 -57.99
CA CYS A 270 -26.19 8.18 -58.54
C CYS A 270 -26.24 8.69 -59.99
N LEU A 271 -25.51 9.77 -60.30
CA LEU A 271 -25.39 10.31 -61.66
C LEU A 271 -23.91 10.48 -62.12
N PRO A 272 -23.48 9.75 -63.18
CA PRO A 272 -24.14 8.56 -63.73
C PRO A 272 -24.17 7.41 -62.69
N PRO A 273 -25.05 6.40 -62.83
CA PRO A 273 -25.05 5.23 -61.95
C PRO A 273 -23.73 4.48 -62.01
N LEU A 274 -23.28 3.89 -60.89
CA LEU A 274 -22.15 2.96 -60.92
C LEU A 274 -22.53 1.68 -61.69
N PRO A 275 -21.57 1.03 -62.37
CA PRO A 275 -21.81 -0.27 -62.97
C PRO A 275 -22.29 -1.30 -61.93
N ASP A 276 -23.22 -2.18 -62.33
CA ASP A 276 -23.80 -3.21 -61.46
C ASP A 276 -22.74 -4.07 -60.77
N LYS A 277 -21.63 -4.35 -61.47
CA LYS A 277 -20.49 -5.09 -60.92
C LYS A 277 -19.83 -4.38 -59.73
N GLU A 278 -19.71 -3.05 -59.77
CA GLU A 278 -19.15 -2.28 -58.65
C GLU A 278 -20.11 -2.23 -57.46
N VAL A 279 -21.42 -2.12 -57.72
CA VAL A 279 -22.43 -2.16 -56.64
C VAL A 279 -22.48 -3.54 -55.98
N GLU A 280 -22.34 -4.60 -56.78
CA GLU A 280 -22.18 -5.97 -56.29
C GLU A 280 -20.91 -6.16 -55.46
N GLU A 281 -19.80 -5.56 -55.87
CA GLU A 281 -18.55 -5.57 -55.09
C GLU A 281 -18.69 -4.81 -53.77
N ILE A 282 -19.39 -3.67 -53.73
CA ILE A 282 -19.68 -2.94 -52.48
C ILE A 282 -20.55 -3.80 -51.55
N ALA A 283 -21.62 -4.42 -52.06
CA ALA A 283 -22.49 -5.29 -51.28
C ALA A 283 -21.72 -6.51 -50.75
N LYS A 284 -20.90 -7.13 -51.61
CA LYS A 284 -20.02 -8.25 -51.24
C LYS A 284 -18.97 -7.83 -50.21
N ALA A 285 -18.31 -6.69 -50.35
CA ALA A 285 -17.30 -6.23 -49.40
C ALA A 285 -17.88 -6.02 -47.99
N VAL A 286 -19.13 -5.54 -47.90
CA VAL A 286 -19.82 -5.35 -46.63
C VAL A 286 -20.38 -6.67 -46.08
N ALA A 287 -20.80 -7.60 -46.94
CA ALA A 287 -21.25 -8.94 -46.55
C ALA A 287 -20.09 -9.89 -46.16
N LEU A 288 -18.97 -9.88 -46.89
CA LEU A 288 -17.77 -10.73 -46.69
C LEU A 288 -17.02 -10.38 -45.39
N LYS A 289 -17.16 -9.15 -44.88
CA LYS A 289 -16.71 -8.78 -43.52
C LYS A 289 -17.41 -9.59 -42.41
N GLU A 290 -18.45 -10.36 -42.75
CA GLU A 290 -19.00 -11.43 -41.91
C GLU A 290 -18.75 -12.84 -42.39
N SER A 291 -18.43 -13.14 -43.65
CA SER A 291 -18.04 -14.53 -44.00
C SER A 291 -16.73 -14.94 -43.34
N GLU A 292 -15.86 -13.99 -42.97
CA GLU A 292 -14.68 -14.23 -42.12
C GLU A 292 -15.01 -14.18 -40.60
N ARG A 293 -16.23 -13.78 -40.21
CA ARG A 293 -16.69 -13.74 -38.80
C ARG A 293 -17.90 -14.65 -38.48
N GLN A 294 -18.47 -15.33 -39.47
CA GLN A 294 -19.69 -16.14 -39.38
C GLN A 294 -19.60 -17.44 -40.20
N THR A 295 -18.41 -17.97 -40.47
CA THR A 295 -18.25 -19.43 -40.54
C THR A 295 -18.05 -19.94 -39.12
N THR A 296 -19.15 -20.40 -38.51
CA THR A 296 -19.21 -21.23 -37.28
C THR A 296 -17.90 -21.31 -36.49
N SER A 297 -17.66 -20.34 -35.60
CA SER A 297 -16.71 -20.52 -34.51
C SER A 297 -17.44 -20.27 -33.19
N THR A 298 -17.63 -21.34 -32.47
CA THR A 298 -17.94 -21.34 -31.05
C THR A 298 -17.01 -20.33 -30.36
N LYS A 299 -17.55 -19.25 -29.79
CA LYS A 299 -16.75 -18.18 -29.16
C LYS A 299 -15.90 -18.77 -28.03
N LYS A 300 -14.59 -18.93 -28.28
CA LYS A 300 -13.62 -19.36 -27.27
C LYS A 300 -13.28 -18.20 -26.35
N ARG A 301 -13.38 -18.38 -25.03
CA ARG A 301 -13.11 -17.40 -23.97
C ARG A 301 -11.88 -17.81 -23.17
N LEU A 302 -10.93 -16.89 -23.00
CA LEU A 302 -9.75 -17.12 -22.16
C LEU A 302 -10.15 -17.18 -20.68
N THR A 303 -9.63 -18.16 -19.94
CA THR A 303 -9.73 -18.19 -18.47
C THR A 303 -8.61 -19.02 -17.85
N ALA A 304 -8.11 -18.59 -16.70
CA ALA A 304 -7.21 -19.39 -15.87
C ALA A 304 -7.89 -19.92 -14.60
N LYS A 305 -9.18 -19.64 -14.39
CA LYS A 305 -9.92 -20.03 -13.18
C LYS A 305 -11.23 -20.70 -13.57
N LEU A 306 -11.36 -21.97 -13.22
CA LEU A 306 -12.51 -22.83 -13.54
C LEU A 306 -12.73 -23.81 -12.38
N PRO A 307 -13.97 -24.23 -12.09
CA PRO A 307 -14.22 -25.32 -11.15
C PRO A 307 -13.50 -26.60 -11.59
N ASN A 308 -12.94 -27.33 -10.61
CA ASN A 308 -12.15 -28.55 -10.78
C ASN A 308 -10.83 -28.39 -11.57
N LEU A 309 -10.41 -27.17 -11.85
CA LEU A 309 -9.10 -26.90 -12.43
C LEU A 309 -8.00 -27.11 -11.39
N ILE A 310 -7.11 -28.07 -11.65
CA ILE A 310 -5.88 -28.28 -10.87
C ILE A 310 -4.94 -27.11 -11.17
N ASP A 311 -4.49 -27.02 -12.42
CA ASP A 311 -3.74 -25.86 -12.90
C ASP A 311 -3.68 -25.80 -14.44
N ILE A 312 -3.07 -24.74 -14.97
CA ILE A 312 -2.59 -24.66 -16.34
C ILE A 312 -1.21 -25.31 -16.41
N VAL A 313 -1.02 -26.20 -17.37
CA VAL A 313 0.19 -27.02 -17.51
C VAL A 313 0.81 -26.88 -18.90
N ASP A 314 2.11 -27.11 -18.98
CA ASP A 314 2.83 -27.34 -20.22
C ASP A 314 2.71 -28.82 -20.58
N ASN A 315 2.18 -29.13 -21.75
CA ASN A 315 2.11 -30.49 -22.28
C ASN A 315 2.78 -30.51 -23.66
N ASP A 316 4.06 -30.87 -23.67
CA ASP A 316 4.88 -30.97 -24.88
C ASP A 316 4.98 -29.65 -25.67
N GLY A 317 5.09 -28.53 -24.97
CA GLY A 317 5.20 -27.18 -25.55
C GLY A 317 3.87 -26.44 -25.66
N GLU A 318 2.74 -27.16 -25.56
CA GLU A 318 1.40 -26.59 -25.63
C GLU A 318 0.84 -26.27 -24.24
N VAL A 319 0.15 -25.13 -24.12
CA VAL A 319 -0.54 -24.74 -22.89
C VAL A 319 -1.90 -25.43 -22.82
N LYS A 320 -2.12 -26.26 -21.79
CA LYS A 320 -3.35 -27.04 -21.59
C LYS A 320 -3.88 -26.88 -20.17
N TYR A 321 -5.12 -27.29 -19.94
CA TYR A 321 -5.66 -27.45 -18.59
C TYR A 321 -5.35 -28.85 -18.07
N LEU A 322 -4.98 -28.93 -16.80
CA LEU A 322 -5.03 -30.15 -16.00
C LEU A 322 -6.24 -30.05 -15.06
N ILE A 323 -7.22 -30.93 -15.22
CA ILE A 323 -8.46 -30.92 -14.44
C ILE A 323 -8.64 -32.21 -13.65
N LEU A 324 -9.44 -32.12 -12.59
CA LEU A 324 -9.97 -33.29 -11.88
C LEU A 324 -11.39 -33.58 -12.39
N ASN A 325 -11.61 -34.78 -12.95
CA ASN A 325 -12.95 -35.19 -13.37
C ASN A 325 -13.82 -35.59 -12.18
N GLU A 326 -15.12 -35.79 -12.42
CA GLU A 326 -16.09 -36.25 -11.42
C GLU A 326 -15.68 -37.59 -10.77
N ASP A 327 -14.99 -38.46 -11.53
CA ASP A 327 -14.44 -39.73 -11.03
C ASP A 327 -13.18 -39.57 -10.15
N GLY A 328 -12.75 -38.34 -9.87
CA GLY A 328 -11.54 -38.05 -9.09
C GLY A 328 -10.22 -38.30 -9.83
N LYS A 329 -10.26 -38.52 -11.16
CA LYS A 329 -9.07 -38.76 -12.01
C LYS A 329 -8.61 -37.51 -12.75
N THR A 330 -7.30 -37.35 -12.89
CA THR A 330 -6.69 -36.21 -13.58
C THR A 330 -6.72 -36.36 -15.10
N HIS A 331 -7.05 -35.28 -15.81
CA HIS A 331 -7.11 -35.26 -17.28
C HIS A 331 -6.50 -33.98 -17.83
N VAL A 332 -5.74 -34.12 -18.93
CA VAL A 332 -5.18 -33.00 -19.68
C VAL A 332 -6.09 -32.70 -20.87
N ILE A 333 -6.59 -31.47 -20.94
CA ILE A 333 -7.54 -31.05 -21.98
C ILE A 333 -7.18 -29.68 -22.53
N THR A 334 -7.53 -29.43 -23.79
CA THR A 334 -7.26 -28.18 -24.50
C THR A 334 -8.35 -27.13 -24.29
N GLU A 335 -9.60 -27.57 -24.09
CA GLU A 335 -10.75 -26.69 -23.92
C GLU A 335 -11.86 -27.34 -23.08
N ILE A 336 -12.70 -26.50 -22.47
CA ILE A 336 -13.89 -26.92 -21.72
C ILE A 336 -15.12 -26.22 -22.29
N SER A 337 -16.17 -26.97 -22.61
CA SER A 337 -17.47 -26.40 -22.99
C SER A 337 -18.37 -26.25 -21.76
N ARG A 338 -18.95 -25.06 -21.55
CA ARG A 338 -20.04 -24.83 -20.58
C ARG A 338 -21.03 -23.82 -21.14
N GLU A 339 -22.33 -24.14 -21.05
CA GLU A 339 -23.44 -23.24 -21.43
C GLU A 339 -23.17 -22.53 -22.79
N GLU A 340 -22.87 -23.33 -23.82
CA GLU A 340 -22.57 -22.88 -25.20
C GLU A 340 -21.28 -22.04 -25.38
N THR A 341 -20.49 -21.83 -24.31
CA THR A 341 -19.20 -21.14 -24.35
C THR A 341 -18.04 -22.12 -24.20
N PHE A 342 -17.03 -21.99 -25.05
CA PHE A 342 -15.80 -22.77 -24.96
C PHE A 342 -14.74 -21.98 -24.20
N PHE A 343 -14.10 -22.59 -23.22
CA PHE A 343 -13.06 -21.98 -22.40
C PHE A 343 -11.71 -22.57 -22.78
N ILE A 344 -10.72 -21.72 -23.00
CA ILE A 344 -9.35 -22.12 -23.35
C ILE A 344 -8.33 -21.40 -22.43
N PRO A 345 -7.19 -22.04 -22.14
CA PRO A 345 -6.18 -21.42 -21.29
C PRO A 345 -5.58 -20.19 -22.01
N PRO A 346 -5.16 -19.14 -21.27
CA PRO A 346 -4.35 -18.06 -21.83
C PRO A 346 -3.07 -18.61 -22.46
N SER A 347 -2.60 -18.00 -23.56
CA SER A 347 -1.31 -18.34 -24.15
C SER A 347 -0.16 -18.06 -23.18
N ARG A 348 0.97 -18.75 -23.36
CA ARG A 348 2.14 -18.67 -22.46
C ARG A 348 2.60 -17.22 -22.20
N GLU A 349 2.53 -16.35 -23.20
CA GLU A 349 2.91 -14.94 -23.10
C GLU A 349 2.05 -14.11 -22.11
N HIS A 350 0.84 -14.57 -21.80
CA HIS A 350 -0.07 -13.93 -20.85
C HIS A 350 0.08 -14.49 -19.42
N LEU A 351 0.94 -15.50 -19.22
CA LEU A 351 1.15 -16.18 -17.94
C LEU A 351 2.53 -15.81 -17.40
N PRO A 352 2.61 -14.93 -16.39
CA PRO A 352 3.88 -14.38 -15.89
C PRO A 352 4.59 -15.32 -14.89
N PHE A 353 4.37 -16.63 -15.00
CA PHE A 353 4.92 -17.65 -14.12
C PHE A 353 5.25 -18.92 -14.90
N SER A 354 6.17 -19.73 -14.37
CA SER A 354 6.52 -21.02 -14.95
C SER A 354 5.36 -22.01 -14.88
N LEU A 355 5.13 -22.71 -16.00
CA LEU A 355 4.12 -23.76 -16.13
C LEU A 355 4.72 -25.11 -15.74
N PRO A 356 4.07 -25.88 -14.85
CA PRO A 356 4.48 -27.24 -14.55
C PRO A 356 4.21 -28.17 -15.73
N ARG A 357 5.07 -29.17 -15.93
CA ARG A 357 4.89 -30.14 -17.02
C ARG A 357 3.84 -31.18 -16.64
N ALA A 358 2.86 -31.39 -17.52
CA ALA A 358 1.73 -32.28 -17.26
C ALA A 358 2.16 -33.71 -16.92
N GLY A 359 3.11 -34.27 -17.68
CA GLY A 359 3.65 -35.62 -17.45
C GLY A 359 4.31 -35.78 -16.08
N GLU A 360 5.05 -34.77 -15.62
CA GLU A 360 5.71 -34.79 -14.31
C GLU A 360 4.69 -34.68 -13.17
N VAL A 361 3.70 -33.79 -13.30
CA VAL A 361 2.61 -33.69 -12.32
C VAL A 361 1.86 -35.01 -12.19
N ILE A 362 1.51 -35.66 -13.31
CA ILE A 362 0.80 -36.96 -13.31
C ILE A 362 1.67 -38.05 -12.67
N ARG A 363 2.98 -38.06 -12.92
CA ARG A 363 3.91 -38.98 -12.28
C ARG A 363 3.91 -38.81 -10.76
N TYR A 364 4.10 -37.57 -10.28
CA TYR A 364 4.13 -37.27 -8.85
C TYR A 364 2.78 -37.45 -8.15
N LEU A 365 1.66 -37.46 -8.88
CA LEU A 365 0.36 -37.76 -8.31
C LEU A 365 0.34 -39.09 -7.56
N SER A 366 1.02 -40.10 -8.12
CA SER A 366 1.05 -41.47 -7.59
C SER A 366 2.35 -41.81 -6.85
N SER A 367 3.46 -41.12 -7.13
CA SER A 367 4.79 -41.52 -6.68
C SER A 367 5.40 -40.66 -5.57
N ASP A 368 4.75 -39.57 -5.18
CA ASP A 368 5.26 -38.63 -4.18
C ASP A 368 4.47 -38.74 -2.87
N ASP A 369 5.07 -38.22 -1.80
CA ASP A 369 4.56 -38.28 -0.42
C ASP A 369 4.56 -36.88 0.20
N GLU A 370 3.51 -36.55 0.96
CA GLU A 370 3.31 -35.23 1.55
C GLU A 370 4.43 -34.85 2.51
N HIS A 371 4.86 -35.78 3.36
CA HIS A 371 5.91 -35.54 4.34
C HIS A 371 7.26 -35.33 3.64
N LYS A 372 7.58 -36.16 2.65
CA LYS A 372 8.78 -36.01 1.82
C LYS A 372 8.79 -34.69 1.07
N LEU A 373 7.68 -34.29 0.46
CA LEU A 373 7.55 -32.99 -0.21
C LEU A 373 7.81 -31.84 0.75
N PHE A 374 7.27 -31.90 1.97
CA PHE A 374 7.51 -30.90 3.00
C PHE A 374 8.99 -30.82 3.42
N THR A 375 9.66 -31.96 3.62
CA THR A 375 11.09 -32.01 3.96
C THR A 375 11.94 -31.42 2.84
N ASP A 376 11.67 -31.78 1.59
CA ASP A 376 12.41 -31.28 0.43
C ASP A 376 12.19 -29.77 0.22
N LEU A 377 10.98 -29.25 0.48
CA LEU A 377 10.70 -27.81 0.47
C LEU A 377 11.47 -27.07 1.56
N THR A 378 11.55 -27.65 2.76
CA THR A 378 12.27 -27.05 3.89
C THR A 378 13.77 -26.95 3.57
N ALA A 379 14.35 -28.04 3.07
CA ALA A 379 15.74 -28.08 2.61
C ALA A 379 16.01 -27.11 1.44
N TYR A 380 15.04 -26.88 0.56
CA TYR A 380 15.14 -25.87 -0.50
C TYR A 380 15.28 -24.45 0.07
N PHE A 381 14.52 -24.10 1.12
CA PHE A 381 14.61 -22.79 1.75
C PHE A 381 15.87 -22.59 2.59
N GLU A 382 16.39 -23.63 3.24
CA GLU A 382 17.69 -23.59 3.94
C GLU A 382 18.85 -23.20 3.02
N LYS A 383 18.80 -23.62 1.74
CA LYS A 383 19.76 -23.22 0.71
C LYS A 383 19.51 -21.79 0.19
N ALA A 384 18.30 -21.28 0.34
CA ALA A 384 17.86 -20.02 -0.26
C ALA A 384 18.31 -18.80 0.55
N ALA A 385 18.13 -18.79 1.87
CA ALA A 385 18.53 -17.68 2.73
C ALA A 385 18.68 -18.11 4.19
N GLN A 386 19.39 -17.32 5.00
CA GLN A 386 19.45 -17.52 6.45
C GLN A 386 18.17 -16.95 7.08
N LEU A 387 17.50 -17.75 7.90
CA LEU A 387 16.33 -17.34 8.69
C LEU A 387 16.63 -17.27 10.19
N PRO A 388 15.78 -16.62 11.00
CA PRO A 388 16.00 -16.48 12.45
C PRO A 388 16.08 -17.79 13.21
N SER A 389 15.37 -18.83 12.76
CA SER A 389 15.41 -20.16 13.36
C SER A 389 14.99 -21.24 12.36
N GLU A 390 15.32 -22.49 12.67
CA GLU A 390 14.92 -23.66 11.86
C GLU A 390 13.39 -23.74 11.66
N THR A 391 12.62 -23.33 12.67
CA THR A 391 11.15 -23.31 12.61
C THR A 391 10.61 -22.36 11.53
N HIS A 392 11.35 -21.32 11.15
CA HIS A 392 10.93 -20.42 10.08
C HIS A 392 10.98 -21.09 8.70
N TYR A 393 11.92 -22.01 8.45
CA TYR A 393 11.93 -22.77 7.20
C TYR A 393 10.67 -23.65 7.11
N LYS A 394 10.33 -24.35 8.20
CA LYS A 394 9.09 -25.13 8.31
C LYS A 394 7.84 -24.26 8.10
N MET A 395 7.79 -23.06 8.70
CA MET A 395 6.70 -22.11 8.52
C MET A 395 6.49 -21.71 7.06
N ILE A 396 7.57 -21.37 6.36
CA ILE A 396 7.50 -21.02 4.95
C ILE A 396 7.04 -22.22 4.10
N SER A 397 7.51 -23.43 4.41
CA SER A 397 7.06 -24.66 3.75
C SER A 397 5.56 -24.89 3.92
N TRP A 398 5.01 -24.77 5.14
CA TRP A 398 3.56 -24.83 5.38
C TRP A 398 2.80 -23.73 4.65
N TRP A 399 3.36 -22.52 4.60
CA TRP A 399 2.76 -21.39 3.89
C TRP A 399 2.70 -21.64 2.38
N VAL A 400 3.74 -22.22 1.78
CA VAL A 400 3.78 -22.61 0.37
C VAL A 400 2.72 -23.67 0.08
N LEU A 401 2.62 -24.73 0.89
CA LEU A 401 1.57 -25.75 0.77
C LEU A 401 0.17 -25.11 0.84
N HIS A 402 -0.03 -24.19 1.78
CA HIS A 402 -1.26 -23.41 1.90
C HIS A 402 -1.60 -22.66 0.60
N THR A 403 -0.62 -22.10 -0.14
CA THR A 403 -0.90 -21.40 -1.41
C THR A 403 -1.56 -22.29 -2.46
N TYR A 404 -1.36 -23.60 -2.39
CA TYR A 404 -1.96 -24.57 -3.32
C TYR A 404 -3.37 -24.99 -2.92
N LEU A 405 -3.88 -24.58 -1.76
CA LEU A 405 -5.21 -24.90 -1.26
C LEU A 405 -5.91 -23.68 -0.65
N TYR A 406 -5.42 -22.46 -0.92
CA TYR A 406 -5.83 -21.23 -0.23
C TYR A 406 -7.34 -20.97 -0.32
N GLU A 407 -8.01 -21.43 -1.39
CA GLU A 407 -9.45 -21.31 -1.56
C GLU A 407 -10.27 -22.07 -0.50
N LYS A 408 -9.67 -23.03 0.21
CA LYS A 408 -10.32 -23.80 1.29
C LYS A 408 -10.38 -23.05 2.61
N PHE A 409 -9.56 -22.01 2.78
CA PHE A 409 -9.46 -21.28 4.04
C PHE A 409 -10.26 -19.99 4.00
N THR A 410 -10.70 -19.53 5.18
CA THR A 410 -11.28 -18.19 5.35
C THR A 410 -10.20 -17.11 5.32
N TYR A 411 -8.99 -17.43 5.81
CA TYR A 411 -7.88 -16.50 5.87
C TYR A 411 -6.64 -17.07 5.21
N SER A 412 -5.85 -16.18 4.62
CA SER A 412 -4.56 -16.47 4.00
C SER A 412 -3.52 -15.54 4.62
N PRO A 413 -2.60 -16.03 5.49
CA PRO A 413 -1.55 -15.21 6.10
C PRO A 413 -0.71 -14.48 5.03
N MET A 414 -0.35 -13.23 5.29
CA MET A 414 0.63 -12.52 4.46
C MET A 414 2.04 -12.75 5.03
N LEU A 415 3.01 -13.14 4.20
CA LEU A 415 4.41 -13.18 4.66
C LEU A 415 5.02 -11.80 4.54
N ALA A 416 5.67 -11.33 5.60
CA ALA A 416 6.27 -10.02 5.68
C ALA A 416 7.78 -10.15 5.87
N LEU A 417 8.55 -10.05 4.80
CA LEU A 417 10.01 -10.06 4.82
C LEU A 417 10.47 -8.62 5.14
N VAL A 418 10.86 -8.40 6.39
CA VAL A 418 11.22 -7.07 6.91
C VAL A 418 12.71 -7.03 7.24
N GLY A 419 13.35 -5.90 6.94
CA GLY A 419 14.74 -5.67 7.32
C GLY A 419 15.45 -4.64 6.46
N ILE A 420 16.60 -4.16 6.92
CA ILE A 420 17.47 -3.24 6.18
C ILE A 420 17.92 -3.84 4.83
N PRO A 421 18.32 -3.03 3.83
CA PRO A 421 18.86 -3.52 2.56
C PRO A 421 19.94 -4.61 2.75
N GLU A 422 20.14 -5.45 1.73
CA GLU A 422 21.21 -6.47 1.68
C GLU A 422 21.09 -7.66 2.66
N ARG A 423 19.92 -7.83 3.30
CA ARG A 423 19.61 -8.99 4.17
C ARG A 423 18.95 -10.18 3.46
N GLY A 424 19.05 -10.29 2.13
CA GLY A 424 18.50 -11.43 1.38
C GLY A 424 16.97 -11.49 1.23
N LYS A 425 16.21 -10.45 1.60
CA LYS A 425 14.72 -10.39 1.47
C LYS A 425 14.21 -10.75 0.08
N THR A 426 14.69 -10.04 -0.95
CA THR A 426 14.30 -10.28 -2.35
C THR A 426 14.68 -11.69 -2.80
N ARG A 427 15.83 -12.20 -2.34
CA ARG A 427 16.31 -13.55 -2.66
C ARG A 427 15.41 -14.63 -2.05
N LEU A 428 15.04 -14.50 -0.78
CA LEU A 428 14.08 -15.39 -0.14
C LEU A 428 12.70 -15.29 -0.80
N GLY A 429 12.21 -14.07 -1.03
CA GLY A 429 10.93 -13.85 -1.72
C GLY A 429 10.89 -14.50 -3.10
N ARG A 430 11.98 -14.42 -3.88
CA ARG A 430 12.14 -15.11 -5.16
C ARG A 430 12.14 -16.63 -5.03
N ALA A 431 12.79 -17.18 -4.02
CA ALA A 431 12.75 -18.62 -3.76
C ALA A 431 11.32 -19.07 -3.46
N ILE A 432 10.62 -18.38 -2.55
CA ILE A 432 9.23 -18.71 -2.17
C ILE A 432 8.30 -18.59 -3.38
N ILE A 433 8.35 -17.47 -4.10
CA ILE A 433 7.42 -17.21 -5.21
C ILE A 433 7.65 -18.16 -6.40
N SER A 434 8.86 -18.67 -6.57
CA SER A 434 9.18 -19.63 -7.65
C SER A 434 8.44 -20.96 -7.49
N VAL A 435 8.19 -21.39 -6.24
CA VAL A 435 7.48 -22.64 -5.92
C VAL A 435 6.03 -22.41 -5.49
N ALA A 436 5.62 -21.18 -5.15
CA ALA A 436 4.24 -20.86 -4.77
C ALA A 436 3.24 -21.03 -5.93
N TYR A 437 1.97 -21.27 -5.58
CA TYR A 437 0.90 -21.42 -6.56
C TYR A 437 0.75 -20.16 -7.40
N ARG A 438 1.02 -20.30 -8.71
CA ARG A 438 0.98 -19.21 -9.71
C ARG A 438 1.70 -17.95 -9.24
N GLY A 439 2.86 -18.13 -8.61
CA GLY A 439 3.63 -17.04 -8.02
C GLY A 439 4.08 -15.99 -9.03
N LEU A 440 3.83 -14.72 -8.71
CA LEU A 440 4.23 -13.54 -9.49
C LEU A 440 4.96 -12.52 -8.60
N GLU A 441 6.16 -12.10 -9.01
CA GLU A 441 6.91 -10.98 -8.43
C GLU A 441 6.52 -9.66 -9.10
N THR A 442 6.27 -8.61 -8.32
CA THR A 442 5.99 -7.29 -8.84
C THR A 442 6.28 -6.20 -7.82
N GLU A 443 6.58 -5.00 -8.31
CA GLU A 443 6.67 -3.82 -7.47
C GLU A 443 5.40 -2.97 -7.54
N THR A 444 4.49 -3.21 -8.49
CA THR A 444 3.32 -2.33 -8.70
C THR A 444 2.18 -2.68 -7.75
N LEU A 445 1.53 -1.64 -7.21
CA LEU A 445 0.30 -1.78 -6.42
C LEU A 445 -0.93 -1.23 -7.19
N ARG A 446 -0.82 -1.10 -8.51
CA ARG A 446 -1.91 -0.57 -9.34
C ARG A 446 -3.08 -1.54 -9.30
N GLU A 447 -4.24 -1.03 -8.87
CA GLU A 447 -5.46 -1.81 -8.68
C GLU A 447 -5.80 -2.71 -9.87
N ALA A 448 -5.74 -2.17 -11.10
CA ALA A 448 -6.08 -2.92 -12.31
C ALA A 448 -5.20 -4.16 -12.54
N ASN A 449 -3.95 -4.13 -12.08
CA ASN A 449 -3.06 -5.29 -12.16
C ASN A 449 -3.36 -6.27 -11.03
N LEU A 450 -3.48 -5.76 -9.79
CA LEU A 450 -3.82 -6.57 -8.62
C LEU A 450 -5.14 -7.33 -8.82
N PHE A 451 -6.17 -6.69 -9.40
CA PHE A 451 -7.45 -7.33 -9.70
C PHE A 451 -7.32 -8.46 -10.72
N ARG A 452 -6.56 -8.27 -11.81
CA ARG A 452 -6.37 -9.33 -12.82
C ARG A 452 -5.61 -10.52 -12.25
N TRP A 453 -4.53 -10.25 -11.51
CA TRP A 453 -3.73 -11.31 -10.89
C TRP A 453 -4.50 -12.05 -9.81
N SER A 454 -5.30 -11.37 -8.98
CA SER A 454 -6.16 -12.02 -7.99
C SER A 454 -7.36 -12.75 -8.63
N GLN A 455 -8.21 -12.04 -9.37
CA GLN A 455 -9.49 -12.58 -9.82
C GLN A 455 -9.32 -13.56 -10.99
N ASP A 456 -8.54 -13.17 -12.00
CA ASP A 456 -8.48 -13.91 -13.27
C ASP A 456 -7.42 -15.02 -13.22
N LEU A 457 -6.30 -14.80 -12.49
CA LEU A 457 -5.24 -15.81 -12.33
C LEU A 457 -5.27 -16.54 -10.99
N GLY A 458 -5.88 -15.99 -9.93
CA GLY A 458 -5.77 -16.59 -8.59
C GLY A 458 -4.33 -16.67 -8.07
N ALA A 459 -3.48 -15.72 -8.47
CA ALA A 459 -2.04 -15.75 -8.28
C ALA A 459 -1.61 -15.40 -6.84
N THR A 460 -0.55 -16.07 -6.39
CA THR A 460 0.24 -15.60 -5.25
C THR A 460 1.05 -14.39 -5.68
N ILE A 461 0.95 -13.27 -4.96
CA ILE A 461 1.64 -12.02 -5.33
C ILE A 461 2.77 -11.74 -4.35
N PHE A 462 3.97 -11.53 -4.88
CA PHE A 462 5.11 -11.03 -4.14
C PHE A 462 5.34 -9.55 -4.46
N LEU A 463 5.16 -8.69 -3.46
CA LEU A 463 5.35 -7.24 -3.51
C LEU A 463 6.74 -6.89 -2.95
N ASP A 464 7.70 -6.57 -3.81
CA ASP A 464 9.02 -6.10 -3.40
C ASP A 464 9.08 -4.56 -3.50
N VAL A 465 8.96 -3.88 -2.36
CA VAL A 465 8.80 -2.42 -2.32
C VAL A 465 9.47 -1.81 -1.10
N LYS A 466 10.21 -0.71 -1.29
CA LYS A 466 10.92 -0.03 -0.19
C LYS A 466 10.01 0.26 1.00
N ASP A 467 8.86 0.89 0.75
CA ASP A 467 7.83 1.23 1.74
C ASP A 467 6.47 0.81 1.18
N ILE A 468 5.94 -0.30 1.70
CA ILE A 468 4.68 -0.87 1.23
C ILE A 468 3.49 0.04 1.51
N TRP A 469 3.46 0.70 2.67
CA TRP A 469 2.30 1.46 3.11
C TRP A 469 2.18 2.76 2.33
N ARG A 470 3.27 3.52 2.26
CA ARG A 470 3.31 4.78 1.50
C ARG A 470 3.01 4.56 0.02
N LYS A 471 3.46 3.43 -0.54
CA LYS A 471 3.17 3.09 -1.94
C LYS A 471 1.71 2.71 -2.14
N ALA A 472 1.11 1.94 -1.22
CA ALA A 472 -0.31 1.64 -1.25
C ALA A 472 -1.16 2.93 -1.16
N GLU A 473 -0.82 3.87 -0.28
CA GLU A 473 -1.49 5.17 -0.16
C GLU A 473 -1.38 5.99 -1.44
N LYS A 474 -0.18 6.05 -2.02
CA LYS A 474 0.06 6.75 -3.28
C LYS A 474 -0.76 6.16 -4.44
N GLU A 475 -0.93 4.84 -4.47
CA GLU A 475 -1.64 4.11 -5.53
C GLU A 475 -3.13 3.87 -5.20
N LYS A 476 -3.60 4.33 -4.03
CA LYS A 476 -4.97 4.17 -3.50
C LYS A 476 -5.44 2.72 -3.40
N SER A 477 -4.52 1.82 -3.09
CA SER A 477 -4.74 0.37 -3.08
C SER A 477 -4.72 -0.23 -1.67
N GLU A 478 -4.82 0.59 -0.63
CA GLU A 478 -4.78 0.15 0.78
C GLU A 478 -5.94 -0.80 1.09
N ASP A 479 -7.13 -0.54 0.52
CA ASP A 479 -8.29 -1.41 0.68
C ASP A 479 -8.08 -2.79 0.03
N VAL A 480 -7.39 -2.84 -1.11
CA VAL A 480 -6.99 -4.09 -1.77
C VAL A 480 -6.03 -4.88 -0.89
N LEU A 481 -4.97 -4.22 -0.41
CA LEU A 481 -3.94 -4.85 0.41
C LEU A 481 -4.52 -5.35 1.74
N LEU A 482 -5.32 -4.53 2.44
CA LEU A 482 -5.88 -4.88 3.74
C LEU A 482 -6.96 -5.97 3.70
N LYS A 483 -7.61 -6.19 2.56
CA LYS A 483 -8.66 -7.21 2.42
C LYS A 483 -8.19 -8.50 1.74
N ARG A 484 -6.97 -8.52 1.17
CA ARG A 484 -6.44 -9.67 0.42
C ARG A 484 -6.30 -10.94 1.26
N TYR A 485 -6.13 -10.79 2.58
CA TYR A 485 -5.94 -11.91 3.52
C TYR A 485 -7.24 -12.66 3.86
N GLU A 486 -8.43 -12.14 3.52
CA GLU A 486 -9.72 -12.70 3.96
C GLU A 486 -10.61 -13.07 2.77
N LYS A 487 -11.13 -14.30 2.78
CA LYS A 487 -11.97 -14.87 1.73
C LYS A 487 -13.30 -14.11 1.66
N GLY A 488 -13.73 -13.83 0.43
CA GLY A 488 -14.91 -13.01 0.19
C GLY A 488 -14.64 -11.50 0.30
N GLY A 489 -13.40 -11.10 0.62
CA GLY A 489 -12.94 -9.73 0.47
C GLY A 489 -13.18 -9.24 -0.96
N LYS A 490 -14.11 -8.30 -1.11
CA LYS A 490 -14.44 -7.67 -2.39
C LYS A 490 -14.15 -6.19 -2.37
N VAL A 491 -13.70 -5.71 -3.52
CA VAL A 491 -13.38 -4.30 -3.75
C VAL A 491 -14.20 -3.81 -4.94
N GLY A 492 -15.10 -2.87 -4.67
CA GLY A 492 -15.95 -2.25 -5.69
C GLY A 492 -15.22 -1.11 -6.39
N ARG A 493 -15.27 -1.09 -7.73
CA ARG A 493 -14.85 0.06 -8.54
C ARG A 493 -15.92 0.39 -9.57
N VAL A 494 -16.24 1.67 -9.68
CA VAL A 494 -17.16 2.19 -10.71
C VAL A 494 -16.38 2.23 -12.03
N LEU A 495 -16.58 1.22 -12.87
CA LEU A 495 -15.89 1.09 -14.17
C LEU A 495 -16.77 1.46 -15.36
N TYR A 496 -18.09 1.33 -15.19
CA TYR A 496 -19.07 1.54 -16.26
C TYR A 496 -20.14 2.55 -15.84
N PRO A 497 -19.78 3.78 -15.39
CA PRO A 497 -20.73 4.79 -14.90
C PRO A 497 -21.89 5.05 -15.87
N GLU A 498 -21.69 4.86 -17.17
CA GLU A 498 -22.69 4.97 -18.22
C GLU A 498 -23.84 3.94 -18.12
N ARG A 499 -23.63 2.80 -17.44
CA ARG A 499 -24.65 1.74 -17.28
C ARG A 499 -25.67 2.04 -16.18
N GLY A 500 -25.47 3.15 -15.46
CA GLY A 500 -26.31 3.58 -14.36
C GLY A 500 -26.06 2.80 -13.06
N PRO A 501 -26.70 3.21 -11.96
CA PRO A 501 -26.50 2.62 -10.64
C PRO A 501 -26.67 1.10 -10.65
N PHE A 502 -25.86 0.39 -9.87
CA PHE A 502 -25.83 -1.08 -9.74
C PHE A 502 -25.31 -1.85 -10.96
N ARG A 503 -25.18 -1.21 -12.13
CA ARG A 503 -24.57 -1.80 -13.34
C ARG A 503 -23.24 -1.15 -13.70
N ASP A 504 -22.92 -0.07 -13.01
CA ASP A 504 -21.70 0.73 -13.15
C ASP A 504 -20.52 0.20 -12.35
N THR A 505 -20.81 -0.48 -11.25
CA THR A 505 -19.84 -0.96 -10.28
C THR A 505 -19.49 -2.41 -10.55
N VAL A 506 -18.20 -2.70 -10.67
CA VAL A 506 -17.66 -4.05 -10.71
C VAL A 506 -17.04 -4.35 -9.35
N TYR A 507 -17.39 -5.49 -8.78
CA TYR A 507 -16.79 -5.99 -7.56
C TYR A 507 -15.73 -7.02 -7.90
N PHE A 508 -14.49 -6.72 -7.54
CA PHE A 508 -13.35 -7.60 -7.76
C PHE A 508 -13.12 -8.50 -6.56
N ASP A 509 -12.92 -9.79 -6.82
CA ASP A 509 -12.37 -10.72 -5.84
C ASP A 509 -10.87 -10.53 -5.75
N ILE A 510 -10.39 -10.26 -4.55
CA ILE A 510 -8.99 -9.94 -4.31
C ILE A 510 -8.29 -10.99 -3.45
N TYR A 511 -9.02 -11.89 -2.80
CA TYR A 511 -8.48 -12.85 -1.84
C TYR A 511 -7.33 -13.68 -2.43
N GLY A 512 -6.22 -13.76 -1.70
CA GLY A 512 -5.14 -14.67 -2.07
C GLY A 512 -3.83 -14.48 -1.31
N PRO A 513 -2.91 -15.46 -1.42
CA PRO A 513 -1.63 -15.44 -0.73
C PRO A 513 -0.76 -14.27 -1.20
N THR A 514 -0.10 -13.63 -0.24
CA THR A 514 0.69 -12.40 -0.46
C THR A 514 2.01 -12.47 0.29
N ILE A 515 3.10 -12.10 -0.38
CA ILE A 515 4.41 -11.88 0.22
C ILE A 515 4.74 -10.39 0.07
N ILE A 516 5.28 -9.77 1.11
CA ILE A 516 5.70 -8.38 1.13
C ILE A 516 7.17 -8.37 1.52
N ALA A 517 8.05 -7.88 0.65
CA ALA A 517 9.41 -7.49 1.05
C ALA A 517 9.47 -5.97 1.17
N THR A 518 9.93 -5.50 2.32
CA THR A 518 10.02 -4.05 2.57
C THR A 518 11.20 -3.68 3.45
N ASN A 519 11.68 -2.45 3.28
CA ASN A 519 12.81 -1.90 4.04
C ASN A 519 12.35 -1.07 5.24
N GLU A 520 11.13 -0.55 5.19
CA GLU A 520 10.51 0.21 6.27
C GLU A 520 9.65 -0.71 7.16
N PRO A 521 9.44 -0.37 8.45
CA PRO A 521 8.52 -1.11 9.30
C PRO A 521 7.11 -1.18 8.72
N ILE A 522 6.44 -2.32 8.90
CA ILE A 522 5.08 -2.49 8.42
C ILE A 522 4.13 -1.63 9.26
N HIS A 523 3.21 -0.94 8.59
CA HIS A 523 2.22 -0.13 9.27
C HIS A 523 1.36 -0.99 10.21
N HIS A 524 1.16 -0.53 11.45
CA HIS A 524 0.49 -1.26 12.54
C HIS A 524 -0.89 -1.85 12.19
N ILE A 525 -1.62 -1.28 11.21
CA ILE A 525 -2.87 -1.85 10.73
C ILE A 525 -2.61 -3.11 9.88
N LEU A 526 -1.68 -3.02 8.94
CA LEU A 526 -1.34 -4.10 8.01
C LEU A 526 -0.66 -5.26 8.76
N ASP A 527 0.22 -4.95 9.71
CA ASP A 527 0.99 -5.94 10.46
C ASP A 527 0.11 -7.03 11.10
N THR A 528 -1.07 -6.68 11.60
CA THR A 528 -2.00 -7.65 12.21
C THR A 528 -2.46 -8.80 11.29
N ARG A 529 -2.20 -8.70 9.97
CA ARG A 529 -2.54 -9.70 8.93
C ARG A 529 -1.29 -10.44 8.41
N CYS A 530 -0.13 -10.03 8.88
CA CYS A 530 1.17 -10.51 8.44
C CYS A 530 1.78 -11.51 9.43
N LEU A 531 2.71 -12.31 8.92
CA LEU A 531 3.69 -13.09 9.66
C LEU A 531 5.06 -12.45 9.35
N PRO A 532 5.59 -11.60 10.25
CA PRO A 532 6.88 -10.96 10.03
C PRO A 532 8.01 -11.97 10.07
N ILE A 533 8.98 -11.81 9.18
CA ILE A 533 10.25 -12.53 9.18
C ILE A 533 11.33 -11.46 9.14
N ILE A 534 11.92 -11.20 10.31
CA ILE A 534 13.04 -10.27 10.46
C ILE A 534 14.29 -10.98 9.95
N MET A 535 14.77 -10.60 8.77
CA MET A 535 15.90 -11.31 8.15
C MET A 535 17.20 -11.05 8.94
N PRO A 536 17.89 -12.10 9.44
CA PRO A 536 19.17 -11.95 10.13
C PRO A 536 20.28 -11.49 9.17
N ASP A 537 21.41 -11.06 9.74
CA ASP A 537 22.61 -10.82 8.94
C ASP A 537 23.05 -12.12 8.26
N ALA A 538 23.14 -12.11 6.93
CA ALA A 538 23.58 -13.26 6.15
C ALA A 538 25.09 -13.51 6.27
N GLY A 539 25.83 -12.60 6.91
CA GLY A 539 27.28 -12.64 7.04
C GLY A 539 27.98 -12.65 5.68
N GLN A 540 29.20 -13.20 5.63
CA GLN A 540 29.97 -13.36 4.39
C GLN A 540 29.65 -14.68 3.65
N LYS A 541 28.49 -15.30 3.89
CA LYS A 541 28.13 -16.56 3.25
C LYS A 541 27.84 -16.32 1.77
N VAL A 542 28.56 -17.02 0.89
CA VAL A 542 28.24 -17.07 -0.54
C VAL A 542 27.07 -18.01 -0.74
N TRP A 543 25.98 -17.49 -1.28
CA TRP A 543 24.77 -18.25 -1.49
C TRP A 543 24.69 -18.75 -2.94
N PRO A 544 24.32 -20.03 -3.19
CA PRO A 544 24.23 -20.57 -4.55
C PRO A 544 23.19 -19.83 -5.39
N GLU A 545 23.27 -19.85 -6.71
CA GLU A 545 22.17 -19.32 -7.53
C GLU A 545 20.89 -20.15 -7.32
N LEU A 546 19.72 -19.49 -7.40
CA LEU A 546 18.44 -20.19 -7.33
C LEU A 546 18.27 -21.05 -8.58
N ASN A 547 18.16 -22.36 -8.39
CA ASN A 547 18.04 -23.31 -9.49
C ASN A 547 16.58 -23.36 -10.01
N PHE A 548 16.37 -22.82 -11.22
CA PHE A 548 15.07 -22.85 -11.89
C PHE A 548 14.53 -24.27 -12.15
N GLY A 549 15.42 -25.24 -12.38
CA GLY A 549 15.04 -26.64 -12.54
C GLY A 549 14.56 -27.30 -11.24
N GLU A 550 15.25 -27.03 -10.12
CA GLU A 550 14.86 -27.51 -8.79
C GLU A 550 13.51 -26.92 -8.36
N SER A 551 13.31 -25.61 -8.52
CA SER A 551 12.04 -24.95 -8.21
C SER A 551 10.89 -25.42 -9.11
N LEU A 552 11.13 -25.66 -10.40
CA LEU A 552 10.12 -26.23 -11.30
C LEU A 552 9.71 -27.65 -10.87
N ALA A 553 10.67 -28.51 -10.50
CA ALA A 553 10.38 -29.85 -10.02
C ALA A 553 9.56 -29.84 -8.73
N LEU A 554 9.85 -28.91 -7.80
CA LEU A 554 9.05 -28.71 -6.59
C LEU A 554 7.64 -28.20 -6.92
N LYS A 555 7.49 -27.27 -7.87
CA LYS A 555 6.20 -26.79 -8.34
C LYS A 555 5.36 -27.93 -8.95
N GLU A 556 5.96 -28.83 -9.71
CA GLU A 556 5.28 -30.00 -10.29
C GLU A 556 4.73 -30.93 -9.20
N ARG A 557 5.52 -31.18 -8.15
CA ARG A 557 5.10 -31.94 -6.97
C ARG A 557 4.00 -31.24 -6.19
N LEU A 558 4.07 -29.92 -6.03
CA LEU A 558 3.06 -29.12 -5.35
C LEU A 558 1.74 -29.05 -6.12
N VAL A 559 1.76 -29.03 -7.45
CA VAL A 559 0.53 -29.18 -8.26
C VAL A 559 -0.07 -30.58 -8.12
N ALA A 560 0.75 -31.63 -8.01
CA ALA A 560 0.28 -32.97 -7.70
C ALA A 560 -0.35 -33.05 -6.30
N PHE A 561 0.27 -32.40 -5.29
CA PHE A 561 -0.30 -32.22 -3.96
C PHE A 561 -1.67 -31.53 -4.01
N ARG A 562 -1.80 -30.43 -4.76
CA ARG A 562 -3.10 -29.76 -4.98
C ARG A 562 -4.14 -30.74 -5.56
N ALA A 563 -3.77 -31.52 -6.55
CA ALA A 563 -4.67 -32.50 -7.17
C ALA A 563 -5.20 -33.53 -6.17
N ARG A 564 -4.32 -34.06 -5.28
CA ARG A 564 -4.72 -35.02 -4.23
C ARG A 564 -5.65 -34.40 -3.18
N HIS A 565 -5.45 -33.12 -2.87
CA HIS A 565 -6.14 -32.47 -1.75
C HIS A 565 -7.26 -31.52 -2.13
N MET A 566 -7.56 -31.30 -3.41
CA MET A 566 -8.59 -30.33 -3.82
C MET A 566 -10.00 -30.73 -3.36
N ILE A 567 -10.34 -32.02 -3.37
CA ILE A 567 -11.68 -32.52 -3.01
C ILE A 567 -11.74 -33.20 -1.63
N THR A 568 -10.61 -33.40 -0.97
CA THR A 568 -10.57 -34.03 0.37
C THR A 568 -10.81 -33.01 1.47
N ASN A 569 -11.37 -33.46 2.60
CA ASN A 569 -11.47 -32.60 3.78
C ASN A 569 -10.08 -32.40 4.38
N LEU A 570 -9.79 -31.16 4.79
CA LEU A 570 -8.56 -30.84 5.49
C LEU A 570 -8.66 -31.32 6.95
N PRO A 571 -7.54 -31.71 7.57
CA PRO A 571 -7.51 -31.99 8.99
C PRO A 571 -7.91 -30.75 9.78
N ASP A 572 -8.69 -30.94 10.84
CA ASP A 572 -9.06 -29.84 11.72
C ASP A 572 -7.84 -29.37 12.53
N TYR A 573 -7.80 -28.09 12.87
CA TYR A 573 -6.85 -27.50 13.81
C TYR A 573 -7.57 -26.42 14.62
N PRO A 574 -7.60 -26.51 15.97
CA PRO A 574 -8.33 -25.57 16.78
C PRO A 574 -7.75 -24.17 16.61
N LYS A 575 -8.62 -23.20 16.31
CA LYS A 575 -8.19 -21.80 16.17
C LYS A 575 -7.57 -21.31 17.48
N PRO A 576 -6.31 -20.84 17.49
CA PRO A 576 -5.73 -20.23 18.67
C PRO A 576 -6.56 -19.01 19.11
N PRO A 577 -6.84 -18.81 20.41
CA PRO A 577 -7.67 -17.69 20.89
C PRO A 577 -6.92 -16.34 20.91
N LEU A 578 -6.13 -16.05 19.87
CA LEU A 578 -5.18 -14.94 19.79
C LEU A 578 -5.63 -13.87 18.79
N GLY A 579 -6.94 -13.67 18.66
CA GLY A 579 -7.53 -12.74 17.69
C GLY A 579 -7.10 -13.04 16.26
N ARG A 580 -6.66 -12.00 15.52
CA ARG A 580 -6.21 -12.13 14.13
C ARG A 580 -5.00 -13.05 13.97
N LEU A 581 -4.11 -13.14 14.97
CA LEU A 581 -2.99 -14.07 14.91
C LEU A 581 -3.50 -15.51 14.82
N GLY A 582 -4.51 -15.85 15.62
CA GLY A 582 -5.16 -17.15 15.54
C GLY A 582 -5.83 -17.40 14.19
N ASP A 583 -6.50 -16.39 13.62
CA ASP A 583 -7.13 -16.47 12.30
C ASP A 583 -6.12 -16.81 11.19
N ILE A 584 -4.93 -16.20 11.20
CA ILE A 584 -3.92 -16.39 10.16
C ILE A 584 -3.00 -17.59 10.40
N MET A 585 -2.88 -18.07 11.64
CA MET A 585 -2.09 -19.25 11.98
C MET A 585 -2.86 -20.56 11.79
N GLN A 586 -4.18 -20.58 11.99
CA GLN A 586 -4.99 -21.79 11.83
C GLN A 586 -4.78 -22.49 10.47
N PRO A 587 -4.78 -21.80 9.31
CA PRO A 587 -4.50 -22.42 8.02
C PRO A 587 -3.15 -23.16 7.98
N LEU A 588 -2.12 -22.60 8.61
CA LEU A 588 -0.79 -23.23 8.66
C LEU A 588 -0.77 -24.45 9.59
N GLY A 589 -1.52 -24.41 10.70
CA GLY A 589 -1.70 -25.56 11.59
C GLY A 589 -2.41 -26.73 10.89
N MET A 590 -3.38 -26.44 10.01
CA MET A 590 -4.03 -27.45 9.18
C MET A 590 -3.06 -28.03 8.13
N MET A 591 -2.20 -27.22 7.53
CA MET A 591 -1.15 -27.71 6.62
C MET A 591 -0.11 -28.56 7.35
N MET A 592 0.28 -28.16 8.55
CA MET A 592 1.17 -28.94 9.40
C MET A 592 0.59 -30.33 9.70
N ARG A 593 -0.67 -30.41 10.15
CA ARG A 593 -1.33 -31.71 10.38
C ARG A 593 -1.54 -32.53 9.11
N LEU A 594 -1.61 -31.89 7.95
CA LEU A 594 -1.79 -32.57 6.66
C LEU A 594 -0.50 -33.27 6.22
N VAL A 595 0.66 -32.64 6.38
CA VAL A 595 1.94 -33.19 5.92
C VAL A 595 2.71 -33.97 6.99
N SER A 596 2.39 -33.75 8.25
CA SER A 596 2.96 -34.45 9.41
C SER A 596 1.83 -34.95 10.32
N PRO A 597 0.96 -35.86 9.84
CA PRO A 597 -0.14 -36.37 10.63
C PRO A 597 0.39 -37.10 11.86
N VAL A 598 -0.14 -36.78 13.05
CA VAL A 598 0.17 -37.47 14.31
C VAL A 598 1.64 -37.30 14.76
N SER A 599 2.25 -36.13 14.55
CA SER A 599 3.52 -35.77 15.21
C SER A 599 3.33 -34.74 16.34
N PRO A 600 3.37 -35.17 17.61
CA PRO A 600 3.32 -34.26 18.76
C PRO A 600 4.47 -33.25 18.79
N GLU A 601 5.63 -33.61 18.22
CA GLU A 601 6.83 -32.77 18.19
C GLU A 601 6.65 -31.59 17.22
N GLU A 602 6.18 -31.85 16.01
CA GLU A 602 5.83 -30.81 15.03
C GLU A 602 4.72 -29.91 15.56
N GLU A 603 3.71 -30.47 16.21
CA GLU A 603 2.62 -29.69 16.80
C GLU A 603 3.13 -28.78 17.93
N LYS A 604 3.99 -29.29 18.81
CA LYS A 604 4.65 -28.47 19.85
C LYS A 604 5.53 -27.37 19.24
N THR A 605 6.29 -27.69 18.20
CA THR A 605 7.12 -26.72 17.47
C THR A 605 6.27 -25.62 16.85
N PHE A 606 5.13 -25.96 16.26
CA PHE A 606 4.18 -25.00 15.72
C PHE A 606 3.54 -24.13 16.81
N GLN A 607 3.13 -24.72 17.94
CA GLN A 607 2.57 -23.99 19.07
C GLN A 607 3.57 -22.99 19.66
N GLU A 608 4.85 -23.38 19.76
CA GLU A 608 5.91 -22.48 20.22
C GLU A 608 6.12 -21.32 19.23
N LEU A 609 6.10 -21.57 17.92
CA LEU A 609 6.16 -20.51 16.92
C LEU A 609 4.99 -19.51 17.06
N VAL A 610 3.75 -20.02 17.24
CA VAL A 610 2.56 -19.19 17.47
C VAL A 610 2.74 -18.34 18.74
N ARG A 611 3.28 -18.94 19.80
CA ARG A 611 3.56 -18.26 21.07
C ARG A 611 4.59 -17.15 20.87
N LEU A 612 5.67 -17.38 20.14
CA LEU A 612 6.69 -16.36 19.87
C LEU A 612 6.13 -15.15 19.13
N PHE A 613 5.35 -15.36 18.06
CA PHE A 613 4.67 -14.26 17.36
C PHE A 613 3.69 -13.49 18.27
N TRP A 614 3.04 -14.20 19.19
CA TRP A 614 2.14 -13.56 20.14
C TRP A 614 2.90 -12.70 21.14
N LEU A 615 4.01 -13.20 21.69
CA LEU A 615 4.87 -12.46 22.61
C LEU A 615 5.47 -11.21 21.96
N GLU A 616 5.99 -11.32 20.73
CA GLU A 616 6.51 -10.17 19.97
C GLU A 616 5.43 -9.08 19.79
N ARG A 617 4.21 -9.48 19.41
CA ARG A 617 3.07 -8.56 19.29
C ARG A 617 2.61 -7.97 20.62
N LEU A 618 2.82 -8.66 21.74
CA LEU A 618 2.55 -8.11 23.06
C LEU A 618 3.60 -7.08 23.46
N GLU A 619 4.87 -7.35 23.20
CA GLU A 619 5.98 -6.43 23.48
C GLU A 619 5.82 -5.11 22.72
N GLU A 620 5.48 -5.16 21.43
CA GLU A 620 5.19 -3.95 20.64
C GLU A 620 3.99 -3.16 21.21
N LYS A 621 2.94 -3.87 21.65
CA LYS A 621 1.78 -3.23 22.27
C LYS A 621 2.12 -2.62 23.62
N ALA A 622 2.99 -3.23 24.41
CA ALA A 622 3.40 -2.73 25.73
C ALA A 622 4.13 -1.39 25.61
N GLN A 623 4.77 -1.13 24.46
CA GLN A 623 5.43 0.15 24.15
C GLN A 623 4.47 1.22 23.59
N SER A 624 3.21 0.88 23.38
CA SER A 624 2.22 1.80 22.79
C SER A 624 1.78 2.91 23.77
N ARG A 625 1.20 3.98 23.19
CA ARG A 625 0.57 5.05 23.99
C ARG A 625 -0.61 4.51 24.80
N GLU A 626 -1.32 3.53 24.26
CA GLU A 626 -2.43 2.84 24.92
C GLU A 626 -1.95 2.07 26.16
N ALA A 627 -0.82 1.36 26.06
CA ALA A 627 -0.23 0.66 27.20
C ALA A 627 0.27 1.63 28.28
N ARG A 628 0.96 2.72 27.90
CA ARG A 628 1.33 3.79 28.84
C ARG A 628 0.11 4.39 29.54
N LEU A 629 -0.99 4.56 28.82
CA LEU A 629 -2.26 5.03 29.40
C LEU A 629 -2.84 4.03 30.39
N ILE A 630 -2.80 2.72 30.11
CA ILE A 630 -3.24 1.68 31.03
C ILE A 630 -2.39 1.69 32.32
N MET A 631 -1.06 1.81 32.21
CA MET A 631 -0.18 1.95 33.37
C MET A 631 -0.48 3.23 34.18
N ALA A 632 -0.74 4.35 33.50
CA ALA A 632 -1.09 5.60 34.18
C ALA A 632 -2.41 5.49 34.96
N ILE A 633 -3.39 4.73 34.45
CA ILE A 633 -4.65 4.45 35.18
C ILE A 633 -4.37 3.62 36.43
N GLU A 634 -3.56 2.56 36.31
CA GLU A 634 -3.18 1.71 37.43
C GLU A 634 -2.48 2.50 38.55
N GLN A 635 -1.52 3.36 38.19
CA GLN A 635 -0.81 4.21 39.15
C GLN A 635 -1.70 5.26 39.83
N CYS A 636 -2.82 5.63 39.21
CA CYS A 636 -3.79 6.55 39.82
C CYS A 636 -4.86 5.81 40.65
N SER A 637 -4.94 4.49 40.56
CA SER A 637 -6.10 3.72 41.01
C SER A 637 -5.87 3.07 42.38
N ASP A 638 -6.41 3.69 43.44
CA ASP A 638 -6.58 3.08 44.77
C ASP A 638 -8.04 2.60 45.01
N GLU A 639 -8.78 2.26 43.94
CA GLU A 639 -10.24 2.04 43.85
C GLU A 639 -11.07 3.35 43.80
N GLY A 640 -11.93 3.48 42.78
CA GLY A 640 -12.92 4.57 42.67
C GLY A 640 -12.95 5.32 41.33
N GLU A 641 -13.47 6.55 41.38
CA GLU A 641 -13.51 7.47 40.23
C GLU A 641 -12.25 8.34 40.20
N ILE A 642 -11.55 8.37 39.07
CA ILE A 642 -10.30 9.11 38.90
C ILE A 642 -10.52 10.30 37.99
N ALA A 643 -9.97 11.46 38.33
CA ALA A 643 -10.06 12.61 37.45
C ALA A 643 -9.19 12.40 36.20
N VAL A 644 -9.75 12.66 35.02
CA VAL A 644 -9.01 12.53 33.75
C VAL A 644 -7.77 13.43 33.71
N SER A 645 -7.79 14.55 34.44
CA SER A 645 -6.63 15.43 34.62
C SER A 645 -5.49 14.80 35.41
N GLU A 646 -5.80 13.93 36.38
CA GLU A 646 -4.78 13.21 37.17
C GLU A 646 -4.12 12.13 36.32
N ILE A 647 -4.94 11.34 35.60
CA ILE A 647 -4.44 10.36 34.62
C ILE A 647 -3.56 11.05 33.57
N ALA A 648 -3.97 12.22 33.09
CA ALA A 648 -3.17 13.00 32.13
C ALA A 648 -1.84 13.47 32.73
N LYS A 649 -1.81 13.85 34.01
CA LYS A 649 -0.59 14.26 34.71
C LYS A 649 0.41 13.09 34.77
N VAL A 650 -0.04 11.92 35.23
CA VAL A 650 0.79 10.70 35.31
C VAL A 650 1.24 10.24 33.93
N TYR A 651 0.33 10.21 32.94
CA TYR A 651 0.68 9.86 31.56
C TYR A 651 1.78 10.77 30.99
N ASN A 652 1.70 12.09 31.25
CA ASN A 652 2.62 13.09 30.72
C ASN A 652 3.95 13.20 31.48
N GLU A 653 4.09 12.51 32.61
CA GLU A 653 5.30 12.56 33.43
C GLU A 653 6.51 12.07 32.63
N GLY A 654 7.59 12.87 32.63
CA GLY A 654 8.81 12.59 31.85
C GLY A 654 8.68 12.73 30.32
N LEU A 655 7.55 13.18 29.78
CA LEU A 655 7.40 13.46 28.34
C LEU A 655 7.76 14.91 27.99
N GLU A 656 8.51 15.09 26.90
CA GLU A 656 8.72 16.42 26.31
C GLU A 656 7.38 17.07 25.91
N PRO A 657 7.25 18.42 25.96
CA PRO A 657 5.98 19.11 25.70
C PRO A 657 5.28 18.73 24.40
N ARG A 658 6.03 18.41 23.34
CA ARG A 658 5.48 17.99 22.03
C ARG A 658 4.79 16.61 22.03
N TYR A 659 5.10 15.76 23.00
CA TYR A 659 4.53 14.40 23.14
C TYR A 659 3.45 14.31 24.22
N GLN A 660 3.26 15.36 25.00
CA GLN A 660 2.24 15.41 26.04
C GLN A 660 0.83 15.44 25.41
N LEU A 661 -0.10 14.76 26.06
CA LEU A 661 -1.51 14.72 25.68
C LEU A 661 -2.33 15.57 26.64
N SER A 662 -3.25 16.36 26.07
CA SER A 662 -4.22 17.09 26.90
C SER A 662 -5.20 16.14 27.60
N PRO A 663 -5.79 16.53 28.74
CA PRO A 663 -6.84 15.74 29.40
C PRO A 663 -8.00 15.36 28.46
N ASP A 664 -8.33 16.22 27.50
CA ASP A 664 -9.36 15.94 26.49
C ASP A 664 -8.96 14.87 25.47
N SER A 665 -7.67 14.78 25.14
CA SER A 665 -7.12 13.68 24.33
C SER A 665 -7.13 12.37 25.09
N ILE A 666 -6.70 12.38 26.36
CA ILE A 666 -6.72 11.23 27.27
C ILE A 666 -8.14 10.69 27.44
N GLY A 667 -9.12 11.55 27.76
CA GLY A 667 -10.51 11.14 27.92
C GLY A 667 -11.17 10.55 26.66
N ARG A 668 -10.70 10.91 25.45
CA ARG A 668 -11.14 10.25 24.21
C ARG A 668 -10.56 8.84 24.09
N ARG A 669 -9.27 8.67 24.42
CA ARG A 669 -8.58 7.36 24.39
C ARG A 669 -9.12 6.39 25.45
N LEU A 670 -9.40 6.87 26.66
CA LEU A 670 -10.02 6.07 27.71
C LEU A 670 -11.36 5.47 27.26
N ARG A 671 -12.20 6.27 26.59
CA ARG A 671 -13.46 5.76 26.00
C ARG A 671 -13.24 4.71 24.92
N SER A 672 -12.22 4.85 24.07
CA SER A 672 -11.91 3.81 23.07
C SER A 672 -11.40 2.50 23.68
N LEU A 673 -10.84 2.55 24.90
CA LEU A 673 -10.44 1.37 25.68
C LEU A 673 -11.61 0.73 26.45
N GLY A 674 -12.80 1.33 26.40
CA GLY A 674 -14.01 0.82 27.05
C GLY A 674 -14.30 1.43 28.43
N PHE A 675 -13.46 2.34 28.94
CA PHE A 675 -13.72 3.03 30.20
C PHE A 675 -14.87 4.02 30.06
N LYS A 676 -15.75 4.06 31.07
CA LYS A 676 -16.86 5.01 31.15
C LYS A 676 -16.40 6.26 31.90
N GLY A 677 -16.84 7.43 31.43
CA GLY A 677 -16.54 8.69 32.08
C GLY A 677 -17.75 9.58 32.21
N GLU A 678 -17.85 10.27 33.35
CA GLU A 678 -18.93 11.18 33.69
C GLU A 678 -18.39 12.58 33.99
N ARG A 679 -19.27 13.59 33.94
CA ARG A 679 -18.94 14.97 34.33
C ARG A 679 -19.63 15.29 35.63
N ILE A 680 -18.86 15.62 36.66
CA ILE A 680 -19.39 15.85 38.01
C ILE A 680 -19.12 17.30 38.44
N GLY A 681 -20.13 17.92 39.07
CA GLY A 681 -20.02 19.25 39.70
C GLY A 681 -20.17 20.48 38.78
N LYS A 682 -20.18 21.68 39.41
CA LYS A 682 -20.29 22.99 38.72
C LYS A 682 -19.08 23.30 37.81
N SER A 683 -17.90 22.73 38.09
CA SER A 683 -16.66 22.91 37.32
C SER A 683 -16.55 22.02 36.08
N ARG A 684 -17.51 21.10 35.83
CA ARG A 684 -17.50 20.14 34.72
C ARG A 684 -16.24 19.25 34.65
N THR A 685 -15.66 18.89 35.80
CA THR A 685 -14.52 17.99 35.87
C THR A 685 -14.90 16.61 35.33
N ARG A 686 -14.06 16.03 34.45
CA ARG A 686 -14.30 14.71 33.87
C ARG A 686 -13.68 13.64 34.77
N MET A 687 -14.52 12.73 35.23
CA MET A 687 -14.13 11.56 36.03
C MET A 687 -14.24 10.30 35.17
N VAL A 688 -13.42 9.29 35.46
CA VAL A 688 -13.47 7.97 34.83
C VAL A 688 -13.56 6.92 35.93
N THR A 689 -14.53 6.00 35.78
CA THR A 689 -14.68 4.85 36.67
C THR A 689 -13.78 3.73 36.18
N VAL A 690 -12.86 3.28 37.03
CA VAL A 690 -11.94 2.18 36.71
C VAL A 690 -12.56 0.86 37.16
N ASP A 691 -12.98 0.04 36.19
CA ASP A 691 -13.42 -1.34 36.43
C ASP A 691 -12.18 -2.24 36.56
N PRO A 692 -11.92 -2.89 37.72
CA PRO A 692 -10.76 -3.75 37.92
C PRO A 692 -10.69 -4.94 36.96
N GLN A 693 -11.84 -5.51 36.56
CA GLN A 693 -11.87 -6.64 35.63
C GLN A 693 -11.51 -6.18 34.22
N LEU A 694 -12.04 -5.02 33.80
CA LEU A 694 -11.65 -4.41 32.54
C LEU A 694 -10.15 -4.10 32.55
N LEU A 695 -9.65 -3.44 33.61
CA LEU A 695 -8.24 -3.07 33.73
C LEU A 695 -7.32 -4.29 33.63
N ALA A 696 -7.58 -5.37 34.39
CA ALA A 696 -6.82 -6.61 34.30
C ALA A 696 -6.86 -7.22 32.89
N SER A 697 -8.04 -7.23 32.24
CA SER A 697 -8.17 -7.73 30.86
C SER A 697 -7.39 -6.88 29.83
N LEU A 698 -7.28 -5.57 30.06
CA LEU A 698 -6.52 -4.65 29.21
C LEU A 698 -5.02 -4.83 29.44
N LYS A 699 -4.55 -5.00 30.69
CA LYS A 699 -3.14 -5.28 30.97
C LYS A 699 -2.64 -6.52 30.24
N LEU A 700 -3.42 -7.60 30.29
CA LEU A 700 -3.09 -8.85 29.62
C LEU A 700 -3.13 -8.70 28.08
N ARG A 701 -4.10 -7.95 27.53
CA ARG A 701 -4.23 -7.73 26.07
C ARG A 701 -3.13 -6.82 25.49
N TRP A 702 -2.57 -5.92 26.30
CA TRP A 702 -1.50 -4.99 25.91
C TRP A 702 -0.11 -5.40 26.39
N GLY A 703 0.05 -6.61 26.94
CA GLY A 703 1.38 -7.16 27.29
C GLY A 703 2.00 -6.55 28.54
N LEU A 704 1.19 -5.95 29.41
CA LEU A 704 1.62 -5.41 30.70
C LEU A 704 1.66 -6.49 31.79
N GLU A 705 0.92 -7.58 31.60
CA GLU A 705 0.90 -8.77 32.46
C GLU A 705 0.86 -10.03 31.57
N PHE A 706 1.53 -11.11 32.01
CA PHE A 706 1.54 -12.39 31.32
C PHE A 706 0.69 -13.43 32.07
N PRO A 707 -0.14 -14.22 31.39
CA PRO A 707 -0.87 -15.32 32.03
C PRO A 707 0.09 -16.44 32.46
N GLU A 708 -0.08 -16.96 33.68
CA GLU A 708 0.77 -18.00 34.27
C GLU A 708 0.57 -19.39 33.63
N ASP A 709 -0.56 -19.65 32.93
CA ASP A 709 -0.82 -20.90 32.19
C ASP A 709 -1.74 -20.63 30.98
N ILE A 710 -1.32 -21.02 29.77
CA ILE A 710 -2.07 -20.83 28.50
C ILE A 710 -2.53 -22.18 27.90
N THR A 711 -2.31 -23.31 28.58
CA THR A 711 -2.59 -24.63 28.01
C THR A 711 -4.06 -25.05 28.02
N GLU A 712 -4.99 -24.28 28.59
CA GLU A 712 -6.42 -24.61 28.52
C GLU A 712 -7.29 -23.50 27.88
N PRO A 713 -8.10 -23.85 26.87
CA PRO A 713 -9.01 -22.91 26.25
C PRO A 713 -10.13 -22.53 27.22
N ARG A 714 -10.13 -21.28 27.72
CA ARG A 714 -11.25 -20.74 28.48
C ARG A 714 -12.45 -20.52 27.56
N GLU A 715 -13.55 -21.24 27.80
CA GLU A 715 -14.84 -20.97 27.20
C GLU A 715 -15.29 -19.54 27.53
N LYS A 716 -15.78 -18.81 26.52
CA LYS A 716 -16.35 -17.48 26.72
C LYS A 716 -17.63 -17.59 27.53
N SER A 717 -17.66 -16.96 28.71
CA SER A 717 -18.90 -16.73 29.45
C SER A 717 -19.84 -15.82 28.65
N VAL A 718 -21.03 -16.33 28.36
CA VAL A 718 -22.13 -15.56 27.77
C VAL A 718 -22.74 -14.71 28.87
N LEU A 719 -22.44 -13.40 28.88
CA LEU A 719 -23.22 -12.44 29.64
C LEU A 719 -24.54 -12.18 28.90
N SER A 720 -25.62 -12.72 29.44
CA SER A 720 -27.00 -12.50 29.01
C SER A 720 -27.41 -11.04 29.23
N GLY A 721 -27.37 -10.23 28.18
CA GLY A 721 -28.05 -8.93 28.13
C GLY A 721 -29.33 -9.05 27.31
N HIS A 722 -30.48 -9.09 27.97
CA HIS A 722 -31.78 -8.96 27.32
C HIS A 722 -31.88 -7.63 26.57
N VAL A 723 -32.23 -7.68 25.28
CA VAL A 723 -32.74 -6.53 24.51
C VAL A 723 -34.07 -6.96 23.88
N PRO A 724 -35.18 -6.24 24.12
CA PRO A 724 -36.50 -6.67 23.69
C PRO A 724 -36.66 -6.51 22.17
N ALA A 725 -37.29 -7.53 21.56
CA ALA A 725 -37.64 -7.54 20.15
C ALA A 725 -38.77 -6.54 19.85
N GLN A 726 -38.53 -5.62 18.92
CA GLN A 726 -39.59 -4.95 18.16
C GLN A 726 -39.31 -5.08 16.65
N SER A 727 -40.04 -6.04 16.07
CA SER A 727 -40.63 -6.10 14.73
C SER A 727 -40.02 -5.28 13.59
N CYS A 728 -39.62 -5.99 12.53
CA CYS A 728 -39.80 -5.54 11.15
C CYS A 728 -40.41 -6.70 10.31
N PRO A 729 -41.35 -6.43 9.39
CA PRO A 729 -42.38 -7.39 9.00
C PRO A 729 -41.98 -8.33 7.85
N GLN A 730 -42.78 -9.40 7.80
CA GLN A 730 -42.76 -10.57 6.94
C GLN A 730 -42.78 -10.28 5.44
N ILE A 731 -42.06 -11.10 4.67
CA ILE A 731 -42.52 -11.55 3.34
C ILE A 731 -42.40 -13.08 3.30
N GLN A 732 -43.56 -13.71 3.15
CA GLN A 732 -43.82 -15.15 3.12
C GLN A 732 -43.20 -15.81 1.89
N LYS A 733 -42.60 -17.00 2.07
CA LYS A 733 -42.51 -18.02 1.02
C LYS A 733 -43.49 -19.13 1.35
N MET A 734 -44.41 -19.38 0.42
CA MET A 734 -45.30 -20.53 0.42
C MET A 734 -44.53 -21.82 0.14
N ALA A 735 -45.03 -22.87 0.79
CA ALA A 735 -44.53 -24.23 0.82
C ALA A 735 -44.84 -25.01 -0.48
N ASP A 736 -44.15 -26.13 -0.63
CA ASP A 736 -44.67 -27.46 -0.98
C ASP A 736 -43.50 -28.39 -1.35
N THR A 737 -43.48 -29.71 -1.17
CA THR A 737 -43.96 -30.67 -0.17
C THR A 737 -43.15 -31.96 -0.42
N SER A 738 -43.21 -32.91 0.51
CA SER A 738 -42.75 -34.32 0.45
C SER A 738 -41.25 -34.56 0.66
N GLY A 739 -40.80 -35.43 1.56
CA GLY A 739 -41.50 -36.30 2.50
C GLY A 739 -40.55 -37.37 3.03
N ALA A 740 -40.61 -37.58 4.36
CA ALA A 740 -40.28 -38.81 5.10
C ALA A 740 -38.80 -39.26 5.21
N GLU A 741 -38.27 -39.71 6.35
CA GLU A 741 -38.79 -39.86 7.72
C GLU A 741 -37.65 -40.35 8.66
N VAL A 742 -37.77 -40.04 9.97
CA VAL A 742 -37.42 -40.88 11.16
C VAL A 742 -35.92 -41.04 11.49
N SER A 743 -35.37 -40.90 12.72
CA SER A 743 -35.77 -40.64 14.12
C SER A 743 -34.44 -40.35 14.89
N ALA A 744 -34.32 -39.87 16.14
CA ALA A 744 -35.18 -39.98 17.30
C ALA A 744 -34.88 -38.88 18.36
N LYS A 745 -35.91 -38.70 19.17
CA LYS A 745 -36.16 -37.92 20.39
C LYS A 745 -35.05 -37.69 21.42
N VAL A 746 -35.07 -36.44 21.88
CA VAL A 746 -34.73 -35.86 23.19
C VAL A 746 -35.31 -36.65 24.38
N VAL A 747 -34.52 -36.81 25.46
CA VAL A 747 -34.97 -36.66 26.87
C VAL A 747 -33.83 -36.08 27.71
N ASN A 748 -34.13 -34.98 28.40
CA ASN A 748 -33.43 -34.46 29.58
C ASN A 748 -34.29 -34.86 30.80
N PRO A 749 -33.75 -35.14 32.00
CA PRO A 749 -33.79 -34.08 33.01
C PRO A 749 -32.75 -34.15 34.16
N ASN A 750 -32.56 -32.98 34.78
CA ASN A 750 -31.97 -32.71 36.09
C ASN A 750 -32.40 -33.66 37.23
N GLN A 751 -31.44 -34.00 38.12
CA GLN A 751 -31.65 -34.24 39.57
C GLN A 751 -30.51 -33.55 40.35
N ILE A 752 -30.80 -32.47 41.09
CA ILE A 752 -31.08 -32.36 42.55
C ILE A 752 -29.81 -32.31 43.43
N GLN A 753 -29.56 -31.10 43.94
CA GLN A 753 -29.17 -30.65 45.30
C GLN A 753 -28.17 -31.40 46.22
N ALA A 754 -27.38 -30.53 46.86
CA ALA A 754 -27.03 -30.42 48.29
C ALA A 754 -25.76 -31.12 48.82
N ASP A 755 -24.85 -30.24 49.27
CA ASP A 755 -23.95 -30.31 50.43
C ASP A 755 -23.93 -31.58 51.29
N THR A 756 -22.73 -32.10 51.54
CA THR A 756 -22.19 -32.24 52.91
C THR A 756 -20.69 -32.52 52.90
N SER A 757 -20.05 -32.02 53.95
CA SER A 757 -18.65 -32.10 54.30
C SER A 757 -18.23 -33.44 54.92
N ASP A 758 -16.90 -33.61 55.01
CA ASP A 758 -16.11 -34.50 55.85
C ASP A 758 -16.03 -36.00 55.51
N THR A 759 -14.84 -36.47 55.09
CA THR A 759 -13.84 -37.04 56.02
C THR A 759 -12.56 -37.56 55.32
N LEU A 760 -11.42 -37.27 55.96
CA LEU A 760 -10.19 -38.09 56.13
C LEU A 760 -9.42 -38.56 54.87
N LEU A 761 -8.25 -37.98 54.55
CA LEU A 761 -6.90 -38.25 55.11
C LEU A 761 -6.46 -39.73 55.04
N GLN A 762 -5.54 -40.04 54.12
CA GLN A 762 -4.15 -40.49 54.37
C GLN A 762 -3.58 -41.26 53.17
N GLY A 763 -2.28 -41.04 52.90
CA GLY A 763 -1.45 -41.99 52.17
C GLY A 763 -0.69 -41.40 51.00
N ASP A 764 0.57 -41.04 51.26
CA ASP A 764 1.69 -41.09 50.33
C ASP A 764 1.82 -40.02 49.24
N ARG A 765 2.27 -38.82 49.68
CA ARG A 765 3.24 -38.02 48.92
C ARG A 765 4.31 -37.44 49.86
N ILE A 766 5.09 -38.34 50.45
CA ILE A 766 6.48 -38.07 50.81
C ILE A 766 7.23 -38.03 49.47
N GLU A 767 7.72 -36.85 49.06
CA GLU A 767 9.04 -36.61 48.42
C GLU A 767 9.17 -35.28 47.65
N ILE A 768 8.28 -34.27 47.81
CA ILE A 768 8.55 -32.92 47.25
C ILE A 768 8.11 -31.84 48.24
N ARG A 769 8.67 -31.89 49.46
CA ARG A 769 8.51 -30.85 50.49
C ARG A 769 9.80 -30.70 51.30
N ARG A 770 10.82 -30.20 50.63
CA ARG A 770 12.04 -29.63 51.23
C ARG A 770 12.58 -28.63 50.21
N LYS A 771 12.22 -27.35 50.36
CA LYS A 771 13.01 -26.15 49.98
C LYS A 771 12.23 -24.82 49.89
N LEU A 772 11.08 -24.66 50.53
CA LEU A 772 10.46 -23.34 50.69
C LEU A 772 9.95 -23.17 52.11
N GLU A 773 10.88 -22.85 53.02
CA GLU A 773 10.62 -22.23 54.33
C GLU A 773 11.99 -21.90 54.96
N VAL A 774 12.51 -20.68 54.73
CA VAL A 774 13.32 -19.96 55.74
C VAL A 774 13.05 -18.45 55.58
N THR A 775 12.28 -17.96 56.56
CA THR A 775 12.25 -16.59 57.14
C THR A 775 11.64 -15.42 56.39
N SER A 776 10.38 -15.17 56.74
CA SER A 776 9.84 -13.85 57.12
C SER A 776 9.94 -13.66 58.65
N VAL A 777 10.75 -12.72 59.14
CA VAL A 777 10.64 -12.05 60.48
C VAL A 777 11.41 -10.72 60.31
N VAL A 778 10.84 -9.52 60.41
CA VAL A 778 10.72 -8.70 61.63
C VAL A 778 9.81 -7.50 61.30
N GLN A 779 8.91 -7.16 62.24
CA GLN A 779 8.06 -5.97 62.24
C GLN A 779 8.55 -4.94 63.29
N LYS A 780 8.37 -3.64 62.98
CA LYS A 780 8.09 -2.46 63.86
C LYS A 780 9.22 -1.54 64.40
N SER A 781 9.05 -0.25 64.02
CA SER A 781 9.08 1.01 64.84
C SER A 781 10.47 1.55 65.28
N VAL A 782 10.83 2.85 65.31
CA VAL A 782 10.25 4.08 65.91
C VAL A 782 11.04 5.35 65.46
N LEU A 783 10.31 6.46 65.20
CA LEU A 783 10.55 7.93 65.37
C LEU A 783 11.94 8.63 65.21
N SER A 784 11.88 9.67 64.35
CA SER A 784 12.31 11.08 64.53
C SER A 784 13.80 11.48 64.49
N ARG A 785 14.14 12.37 63.53
CA ARG A 785 14.70 13.71 63.78
C ARG A 785 14.81 14.54 62.48
N GLN A 786 14.36 15.78 62.55
CA GLN A 786 14.51 16.85 61.56
C GLN A 786 15.99 17.23 61.36
N VAL A 787 16.38 17.70 60.16
CA VAL A 787 16.94 19.05 59.86
C VAL A 787 17.17 19.19 58.34
N SER A 788 16.74 20.33 57.81
CA SER A 788 17.08 21.14 56.61
C SER A 788 18.36 20.75 55.82
N ALA A 789 18.57 20.98 54.51
CA ALA A 789 18.14 22.03 53.58
C ALA A 789 18.45 21.61 52.10
N GLU A 790 18.00 22.44 51.15
CA GLU A 790 17.95 22.33 49.68
C GLU A 790 19.24 21.97 48.90
N LEU A 791 19.12 21.21 47.79
CA LEU A 791 19.68 21.42 46.41
C LEU A 791 19.39 20.16 45.50
N PRO A 792 19.49 20.25 44.15
CA PRO A 792 18.54 19.65 43.20
C PRO A 792 18.78 18.17 42.84
N GLN A 793 17.70 17.38 42.69
CA GLN A 793 17.75 15.96 42.34
C GLN A 793 17.92 15.72 40.83
N GLN A 794 19.02 15.05 40.47
CA GLN A 794 19.12 14.19 39.28
C GLN A 794 18.48 12.82 39.58
N PRO A 795 18.02 12.04 38.58
CA PRO A 795 17.41 10.73 38.85
C PRO A 795 18.44 9.80 39.48
N GLU A 796 18.14 9.27 40.67
CA GLU A 796 19.02 8.36 41.39
C GLU A 796 19.27 7.09 40.55
N ALA A 797 20.54 6.85 40.20
CA ALA A 797 20.98 5.55 39.72
C ALA A 797 20.80 4.54 40.87
N TRP A 798 20.13 3.42 40.61
CA TRP A 798 19.97 2.34 41.59
C TRP A 798 21.35 1.83 42.00
N VAL A 799 21.71 1.97 43.28
CA VAL A 799 22.99 1.51 43.83
C VAL A 799 22.82 0.06 44.27
N ASP A 800 23.58 -0.84 43.64
CA ASP A 800 23.54 -2.28 43.91
C ASP A 800 24.54 -2.66 45.02
N TYR A 801 25.70 -2.00 45.06
CA TYR A 801 26.77 -2.26 46.03
C TYR A 801 27.43 -0.98 46.53
N PHE A 802 28.02 -1.03 47.74
CA PHE A 802 28.98 -0.04 48.22
C PHE A 802 30.34 -0.73 48.35
N LEU A 803 31.35 -0.19 47.66
CA LEU A 803 32.73 -0.68 47.78
C LEU A 803 33.30 -0.40 49.19
N PRO A 804 34.39 -1.06 49.59
CA PRO A 804 35.00 -0.86 50.92
C PRO A 804 35.39 0.59 51.24
N ASP A 805 35.63 1.42 50.23
CA ASP A 805 35.92 2.85 50.34
C ASP A 805 34.66 3.75 50.43
N GLY A 806 33.46 3.16 50.38
CA GLY A 806 32.18 3.84 50.42
C GLY A 806 31.64 4.26 49.04
N THR A 807 32.32 3.91 47.94
CA THR A 807 31.88 4.27 46.59
C THR A 807 30.60 3.49 46.20
N PRO A 808 29.50 4.16 45.83
CA PRO A 808 28.29 3.50 45.35
C PRO A 808 28.50 2.95 43.93
N VAL A 809 28.13 1.70 43.71
CA VAL A 809 28.28 0.99 42.43
C VAL A 809 26.92 0.47 41.98
N SER A 810 26.60 0.74 40.72
CA SER A 810 25.46 0.14 40.02
C SER A 810 25.97 -0.88 39.01
N CYS A 811 25.53 -2.14 39.13
CA CYS A 811 25.83 -3.21 38.20
C CYS A 811 25.35 -2.89 36.79
N GLN A 812 24.17 -2.29 36.67
CA GLN A 812 23.64 -1.85 35.38
C GLN A 812 24.57 -0.82 34.73
N GLU A 813 25.12 0.11 35.52
CA GLU A 813 26.07 1.10 35.01
C GLU A 813 27.42 0.45 34.64
N LEU A 814 27.91 -0.52 35.40
CA LEU A 814 29.13 -1.25 35.04
C LEU A 814 28.98 -2.05 33.74
N VAL A 815 27.86 -2.77 33.57
CA VAL A 815 27.55 -3.48 32.32
C VAL A 815 27.45 -2.49 31.16
N ARG A 816 26.82 -1.33 31.36
CA ARG A 816 26.74 -0.26 30.36
C ARG A 816 28.12 0.25 29.95
N ARG A 817 28.99 0.54 30.91
CA ARG A 817 30.37 1.02 30.67
C ARG A 817 31.23 -0.04 29.98
N TRP A 818 31.10 -1.30 30.39
CA TRP A 818 31.78 -2.44 29.77
C TRP A 818 31.33 -2.68 28.32
N ARG A 819 30.01 -2.62 28.05
CA ARG A 819 29.44 -2.65 26.70
C ARG A 819 29.98 -1.51 25.84
N LYS A 820 30.05 -0.29 26.41
CA LYS A 820 30.59 0.87 25.70
C LYS A 820 32.00 0.59 25.24
N LEU A 821 32.88 0.10 26.12
CA LEU A 821 34.28 -0.22 25.81
C LEU A 821 34.51 -1.42 24.85
N GLY A 822 33.47 -2.03 24.31
CA GLY A 822 33.60 -3.15 23.36
C GLY A 822 33.89 -4.49 24.02
N TYR A 823 33.30 -4.73 25.20
CA TYR A 823 33.42 -5.99 25.93
C TYR A 823 34.86 -6.41 26.26
N PRO A 824 35.70 -5.51 26.82
CA PRO A 824 37.08 -5.85 27.16
C PRO A 824 37.11 -6.99 28.17
N GLN A 825 38.02 -7.94 28.00
CA GLN A 825 38.22 -9.01 28.99
C GLN A 825 38.66 -8.39 30.32
N VAL A 826 37.91 -8.67 31.39
CA VAL A 826 38.18 -8.12 32.72
C VAL A 826 38.93 -9.17 33.53
N SER A 827 40.10 -8.80 34.04
CA SER A 827 40.89 -9.64 34.94
C SER A 827 40.49 -9.35 36.37
N ILE A 828 40.02 -10.37 37.08
CA ILE A 828 39.57 -10.28 38.47
C ILE A 828 40.63 -10.99 39.33
N GLY A 829 40.84 -10.56 40.58
CA GLY A 829 41.90 -11.07 41.46
C GLY A 829 41.88 -12.60 41.57
N SER A 830 43.04 -13.22 41.82
CA SER A 830 43.26 -14.69 41.84
C SER A 830 43.28 -15.43 40.48
N GLY A 831 43.53 -14.74 39.37
CA GLY A 831 43.75 -15.37 38.06
C GLY A 831 42.49 -15.82 37.34
N LYS A 832 41.31 -15.38 37.82
CA LYS A 832 40.02 -15.58 37.15
C LYS A 832 39.73 -14.35 36.29
N GLY A 833 39.68 -14.53 34.96
CA GLY A 833 39.19 -13.50 34.05
C GLY A 833 37.73 -13.79 33.67
N THR A 834 36.91 -12.75 33.52
CA THR A 834 35.59 -12.88 32.91
C THR A 834 35.57 -12.24 31.52
N THR A 835 35.03 -12.97 30.54
CA THR A 835 34.68 -12.46 29.21
C THR A 835 33.22 -12.03 29.13
N ASN A 836 32.44 -12.29 30.18
CA ASN A 836 31.04 -11.90 30.28
C ASN A 836 30.80 -11.24 31.65
N LEU A 837 30.98 -9.91 31.71
CA LEU A 837 30.81 -9.16 32.94
C LEU A 837 29.35 -9.21 33.43
N GLU A 838 28.38 -9.25 32.51
CA GLU A 838 26.95 -9.32 32.84
C GLU A 838 26.61 -10.63 33.57
N ALA A 839 27.03 -11.77 33.01
CA ALA A 839 26.85 -13.07 33.67
C ALA A 839 27.66 -13.18 34.98
N TRP A 840 28.81 -12.49 35.08
CA TRP A 840 29.57 -12.47 36.32
C TRP A 840 28.86 -11.70 37.43
N LEU A 841 28.25 -10.56 37.11
CA LEU A 841 27.49 -9.72 38.05
C LEU A 841 26.16 -10.35 38.53
N GLU A 842 25.66 -11.38 37.83
CA GLU A 842 24.48 -12.16 38.25
C GLU A 842 24.80 -13.22 39.33
N ASN A 843 26.07 -13.52 39.57
CA ASN A 843 26.51 -14.44 40.62
C ASN A 843 26.83 -13.69 41.93
N ASP A 844 27.13 -14.43 43.01
CA ASP A 844 27.57 -13.81 44.26
C ASP A 844 28.95 -13.15 44.06
N VAL A 845 28.99 -11.81 44.11
CA VAL A 845 30.17 -10.99 43.76
C VAL A 845 30.91 -10.55 45.03
N ASP A 846 32.22 -10.81 45.07
CA ASP A 846 33.12 -10.27 46.10
C ASP A 846 33.36 -8.76 45.89
N LEU A 847 33.27 -7.96 46.95
CA LEU A 847 33.42 -6.50 46.88
C LEU A 847 34.86 -6.06 46.55
N GLU A 848 35.88 -6.85 46.89
CA GLU A 848 37.27 -6.58 46.47
C GLU A 848 37.44 -6.78 44.97
N ASP A 849 36.83 -7.85 44.44
CA ASP A 849 36.81 -8.14 43.00
C ASP A 849 36.02 -7.09 42.22
N LEU A 850 34.89 -6.63 42.75
CA LEU A 850 34.09 -5.55 42.16
C LEU A 850 34.87 -4.23 42.09
N SER A 851 35.69 -3.92 43.11
CA SER A 851 36.57 -2.75 43.10
C SER A 851 37.58 -2.82 41.94
N ILE A 852 38.15 -3.99 41.69
CA ILE A 852 39.09 -4.22 40.57
C ILE A 852 38.40 -3.99 39.22
N VAL A 853 37.15 -4.45 39.06
CA VAL A 853 36.36 -4.21 37.84
C VAL A 853 36.13 -2.71 37.61
N VAL A 854 35.79 -1.97 38.67
CA VAL A 854 35.56 -0.52 38.58
C VAL A 854 36.83 0.22 38.17
N GLU A 855 37.97 -0.11 38.78
CA GLU A 855 39.27 0.45 38.43
C GLU A 855 39.67 0.12 36.98
N PHE A 856 39.50 -1.13 36.56
CA PHE A 856 39.79 -1.56 35.20
C PHE A 856 38.99 -0.77 34.14
N LEU A 857 37.68 -0.59 34.35
CA LEU A 857 36.84 0.18 33.44
C LEU A 857 37.23 1.66 33.42
N ASN A 858 37.58 2.24 34.58
CA ASN A 858 38.09 3.61 34.67
C ASN A 858 39.38 3.80 33.86
N GLU A 859 40.32 2.86 33.95
CA GLU A 859 41.58 2.90 33.20
C GLU A 859 41.35 2.80 31.69
N LYS A 860 40.45 1.91 31.25
CA LYS A 860 40.12 1.76 29.82
C LYS A 860 39.42 2.99 29.24
N GLU A 861 38.52 3.61 29.98
CA GLU A 861 37.88 4.87 29.57
C GLU A 861 38.88 6.02 29.47
N ARG A 862 39.84 6.12 30.42
CA ARG A 862 40.92 7.11 30.34
C ARG A 862 41.79 6.90 29.11
N ALA A 863 42.24 5.66 28.86
CA ALA A 863 43.08 5.33 27.70
C ALA A 863 42.38 5.64 26.36
N GLN A 864 41.08 5.35 26.24
CA GLN A 864 40.29 5.68 25.06
C GLN A 864 40.15 7.20 24.86
N SER A 865 39.90 7.94 25.93
CA SER A 865 39.79 9.40 25.88
C SER A 865 41.13 10.06 25.50
N GLU A 866 42.25 9.53 25.95
CA GLU A 866 43.60 9.98 25.59
C GLU A 866 43.91 9.71 24.11
N ASP A 867 43.62 8.51 23.60
CA ASP A 867 43.80 8.15 22.19
C ASP A 867 42.97 9.05 21.26
N LEU A 868 41.69 9.29 21.59
CA LEU A 868 40.83 10.21 20.85
C LEU A 868 41.35 11.64 20.88
N SER A 869 41.81 12.11 22.03
CA SER A 869 42.37 13.46 22.16
C SER A 869 43.66 13.62 21.34
N GLN A 870 44.51 12.58 21.31
CA GLN A 870 45.72 12.56 20.49
C GLN A 870 45.38 12.57 18.99
N LYS A 871 44.39 11.77 18.56
CA LYS A 871 43.93 11.73 17.16
C LYS A 871 43.36 13.08 16.71
N LEU A 872 42.54 13.72 17.54
CA LEU A 872 41.97 15.04 17.27
C LEU A 872 42.98 16.19 17.39
N GLY A 873 44.08 15.99 18.13
CA GLY A 873 45.06 17.05 18.41
C GLY A 873 44.58 18.09 19.43
N MET A 874 43.51 17.78 20.17
CA MET A 874 42.92 18.60 21.23
C MET A 874 42.06 17.71 22.13
N SER A 875 41.71 18.18 23.33
CA SER A 875 40.80 17.44 24.20
C SER A 875 39.38 17.33 23.59
N ILE A 876 38.67 16.24 23.91
CA ILE A 876 37.27 16.05 23.49
C ILE A 876 36.40 17.25 23.90
N LYS A 877 36.63 17.80 25.09
CA LYS A 877 35.93 19.00 25.58
C LYS A 877 36.14 20.21 24.67
N GLN A 878 37.38 20.50 24.28
CA GLN A 878 37.69 21.59 23.35
C GLN A 878 37.02 21.39 21.98
N ALA A 879 37.01 20.15 21.46
CA ALA A 879 36.35 19.84 20.20
C ALA A 879 34.84 20.11 20.26
N LEU A 880 34.18 19.71 21.35
CA LEU A 880 32.75 19.94 21.56
C LEU A 880 32.42 21.42 21.78
N ASP A 881 33.28 22.17 22.47
CA ASP A 881 33.10 23.60 22.68
C ASP A 881 33.19 24.38 21.36
N ILE A 882 34.15 24.04 20.48
CA ILE A 882 34.24 24.63 19.13
C ILE A 882 32.96 24.32 18.34
N TRP A 883 32.54 23.05 18.31
CA TRP A 883 31.34 22.65 17.57
C TRP A 883 30.06 23.32 18.08
N LYS A 884 29.90 23.45 19.41
CA LYS A 884 28.77 24.15 20.05
C LYS A 884 28.80 25.65 19.72
N ARG A 885 29.98 26.28 19.74
CA ARG A 885 30.16 27.71 19.41
C ARG A 885 29.74 28.04 17.98
N GLU A 886 30.06 27.17 17.02
CA GLU A 886 29.69 27.37 15.60
C GLU A 886 28.21 27.02 15.31
N GLY A 887 27.38 26.79 16.34
CA GLY A 887 25.95 26.54 16.20
C GLY A 887 25.59 25.08 15.94
N LYS A 888 26.44 24.12 16.35
CA LYS A 888 26.27 22.67 16.13
C LYS A 888 26.02 22.32 14.64
N PRO A 889 26.87 22.79 13.71
CA PRO A 889 26.67 22.56 12.29
C PRO A 889 26.87 21.08 11.94
N VAL A 890 26.24 20.66 10.85
CA VAL A 890 26.43 19.31 10.29
C VAL A 890 27.84 19.22 9.71
N ILE A 891 28.62 18.23 10.16
CA ILE A 891 29.96 17.95 9.61
C ILE A 891 29.81 16.86 8.56
N HIS A 892 30.10 17.20 7.30
CA HIS A 892 30.06 16.25 6.18
C HIS A 892 31.29 15.33 6.23
N LEU A 893 31.09 14.05 6.55
CA LEU A 893 32.17 13.06 6.73
C LEU A 893 32.57 12.37 5.41
N GLY A 894 31.66 12.37 4.41
CA GLY A 894 31.85 11.76 3.09
C GLY A 894 30.57 11.77 2.25
N PRO A 895 30.57 11.18 1.03
CA PRO A 895 29.37 11.08 0.19
C PRO A 895 28.24 10.33 0.91
N GLY A 896 27.19 11.06 1.31
CA GLY A 896 26.04 10.50 2.04
C GLY A 896 26.26 10.29 3.55
N GLU A 897 27.44 10.61 4.08
CA GLU A 897 27.78 10.43 5.50
C GLU A 897 27.87 11.80 6.19
N ASN A 898 27.03 12.03 7.20
CA ASN A 898 26.91 13.30 7.91
C ASN A 898 26.95 13.08 9.42
N CYS A 899 27.78 13.86 10.11
CA CYS A 899 27.73 13.97 11.57
C CYS A 899 26.79 15.12 11.96
N PHE A 900 25.62 14.77 12.48
CA PHE A 900 24.64 15.72 13.03
C PHE A 900 24.87 15.98 14.52
N ASP A 901 25.61 15.09 15.20
CA ASP A 901 25.87 15.15 16.63
C ASP A 901 27.31 14.70 16.92
N LEU A 902 28.20 15.68 17.07
CA LEU A 902 29.61 15.41 17.33
C LEU A 902 29.84 14.80 18.71
N GLU A 903 29.00 15.14 19.69
CA GLU A 903 29.07 14.58 21.05
C GLU A 903 28.75 13.09 21.03
N ARG A 904 27.72 12.70 20.28
CA ARG A 904 27.40 11.29 20.06
C ARG A 904 28.51 10.58 19.29
N LEU A 905 29.06 11.18 18.23
CA LEU A 905 30.13 10.57 17.43
C LEU A 905 31.39 10.30 18.29
N LEU A 906 31.86 11.29 19.04
CA LEU A 906 33.06 11.17 19.88
C LEU A 906 32.87 10.28 21.12
N SER A 907 31.63 9.90 21.43
CA SER A 907 31.32 8.93 22.48
C SER A 907 31.38 7.46 22.04
N GLN A 908 31.52 7.21 20.73
CA GLN A 908 31.62 5.87 20.14
C GLN A 908 33.03 5.29 20.27
N VAL A 909 33.11 3.97 20.35
CA VAL A 909 34.36 3.25 20.61
C VAL A 909 35.10 2.83 19.36
N ASP A 910 34.40 2.68 18.25
CA ASP A 910 34.96 2.34 16.95
C ASP A 910 34.60 3.41 15.91
N ILE A 911 35.21 4.59 16.05
CA ILE A 911 35.03 5.69 15.09
C ILE A 911 35.94 5.43 13.90
N ASN A 912 35.35 5.40 12.70
CA ASN A 912 36.11 5.26 11.46
C ASN A 912 37.26 6.29 11.41
N PRO A 913 38.54 5.87 11.23
CA PRO A 913 39.68 6.79 11.21
C PRO A 913 39.54 7.93 10.20
N ARG A 914 38.85 7.70 9.07
CA ARG A 914 38.55 8.74 8.08
C ARG A 914 37.61 9.81 8.63
N HIS A 915 36.61 9.43 9.43
CA HIS A 915 35.68 10.38 10.05
C HIS A 915 36.40 11.24 11.08
N LEU A 916 37.29 10.65 11.89
CA LEU A 916 38.13 11.41 12.82
C LEU A 916 39.05 12.40 12.09
N LEU A 917 39.59 12.04 10.93
CA LEU A 917 40.40 12.96 10.12
C LEU A 917 39.57 14.15 9.62
N VAL A 918 38.36 13.90 9.10
CA VAL A 918 37.47 14.97 8.62
C VAL A 918 36.99 15.87 9.77
N VAL A 919 36.67 15.28 10.92
CA VAL A 919 36.35 16.04 12.14
C VAL A 919 37.53 16.89 12.57
N LYS A 920 38.76 16.34 12.55
CA LYS A 920 39.98 17.09 12.85
C LYS A 920 40.18 18.26 11.90
N GLU A 921 40.10 18.03 10.58
CA GLU A 921 40.21 19.08 9.56
C GLU A 921 39.15 20.18 9.76
N TRP A 922 37.92 19.77 10.07
CA TRP A 922 36.84 20.69 10.41
C TRP A 922 37.20 21.52 11.64
N LEU A 923 37.61 20.90 12.74
CA LEU A 923 38.00 21.59 13.97
C LEU A 923 39.18 22.55 13.74
N THR A 924 40.18 22.17 12.95
CA THR A 924 41.33 23.03 12.61
C THR A 924 40.91 24.23 11.78
N LYS A 925 39.96 24.09 10.84
CA LYS A 925 39.42 25.20 10.03
C LYS A 925 38.74 26.28 10.87
N TYR A 926 38.03 25.89 11.93
CA TYR A 926 37.29 26.81 12.82
C TYR A 926 38.05 27.18 14.10
N SER A 927 39.29 26.70 14.25
CA SER A 927 40.21 27.09 15.32
C SER A 927 41.67 27.10 14.84
N PRO A 928 42.07 28.01 13.94
CA PRO A 928 43.40 28.02 13.31
C PRO A 928 44.59 28.38 14.24
N ASN A 929 44.35 28.70 15.52
CA ASN A 929 45.39 29.13 16.47
C ASN A 929 45.84 28.04 17.47
N LEU A 930 45.91 26.78 17.06
CA LEU A 930 46.37 25.69 17.95
C LEU A 930 47.90 25.50 17.96
N GLU A 931 48.66 26.12 17.07
CA GLU A 931 50.14 26.12 17.12
C GLU A 931 50.74 27.16 18.10
N LYS A 932 49.92 27.89 18.86
CA LYS A 932 50.41 28.89 19.85
C LYS A 932 50.14 28.57 21.32
N ILE A 933 49.66 27.36 21.64
CA ILE A 933 49.49 26.90 23.04
C ILE A 933 50.14 25.52 23.19
N GLN A 934 51.42 25.44 22.85
CA GLN A 934 52.39 24.63 23.57
C GLN A 934 53.44 25.62 24.08
N GLY A 935 53.13 26.22 25.22
CA GLY A 935 54.02 26.94 26.12
C GLY A 935 53.76 26.43 27.51
#